data_AF-A0A960QGW6-F1
#
_entry.id   AF-A0A960QGW6-F1
#
_cell.length_a   1.000
_cell.length_b   1.000
_cell.length_c   1.000
_cell.angle_alpha   90.00
_cell.angle_beta   90.00
_cell.angle_gamma   90.00
#
_symmetry.space_group_name_H-M   'P 1'
#
loop_
_entity.id
_entity.type
_entity.pdbx_description
1 polymer ?
#
loop_
_entity_poly.entity_id
_entity_poly.type
_entity_poly.pdbx_seq_one_letter_code
_entity_poly.pdbx_strand_id
1 'polypeptide(L)'
;MRKAPLLSSLTACLILSAAGFFAVPGFAADPPGILNHQGRIAVNGTNHNGPGFFKFSLVKDVGLGTEAIVWHHDSTGLGVSMPAGELNVAVDKGQYGVLLGDAPMTAIPASVFTDNDHVSLRIWFSTTSGSGFEQLLPDRRITSVGYALAAKSIMGDGITLSGGSLILPKTTATTGIIWSEENTMMHSYGTNNFFAGEGAGNLTTTAFGLTGVGKGALKSNTTGTRNSAFGRWALRENTTGFNNNATGQEALRDNTTGYENTATGRAALFRNTVGSENTAIGNEALRDNSSGNANTATGNEALAANTTGSFNTATGWHALWTNITGQQNTAIGHNAMTANTDGGSNTAVGQNAMLSNTTGSHNTALGQAALAYNTTGYSNTAVGENSMVGNTIGIANTAVGKASLATNTTGSYNTAVGEKALTLSTIGQQNTAVGHHAMSANTEGNYNTAVGQNAMLSNLTGASNTALGQAALAYNTTGSFNTAVGENSMVGNTIGIANTAVGKASLATNTTGSYNTAVGEKALALSTIGQQNTAVGQSALGANIDGNYNTALGMNTLFTNTTGEQNTGLGQSSLAYNTTGSYNTAAGEDALLNNTDGHRNTALGNDALNQNTTGDDNIALGDSAGTNLTTGNDNIMIGNAGVAAEGNTIRIGTAVNHTRAFVSGIVGVTTGVNDAIAVMIDSNGQLGTVSSSRRYKEDIADMGNVSEKLRQLRPVTFHYKQPFGDGEKPIQFGLIAEEVAEAFPELAVFNDEGKPETVKYHLLAPLLLNEVQKLQEANDALQGEKTQLFESLKAENTELRRRIEKIEATILGQTK
;
A
#
# COMPACT_ATOMS: atom_id res chain seq x y z
N MET A 1 6.56 56.05 -17.29
CA MET A 1 6.28 57.21 -18.16
C MET A 1 4.78 57.52 -18.10
N ARG A 2 4.35 58.75 -18.47
CA ARG A 2 3.03 59.19 -19.02
C ARG A 2 1.73 58.42 -18.63
N LYS A 3 0.57 59.04 -18.42
CA LYS A 3 0.12 60.43 -18.13
C LYS A 3 -1.41 60.33 -17.90
N ALA A 4 -2.01 61.13 -17.01
CA ALA A 4 -3.48 61.33 -17.01
C ALA A 4 -3.90 62.25 -18.21
N PRO A 5 -5.20 62.33 -18.56
CA PRO A 5 -6.04 63.36 -17.91
C PRO A 5 -7.53 63.03 -17.70
N LEU A 6 -8.20 63.98 -17.04
CA LEU A 6 -9.61 64.07 -16.63
C LEU A 6 -10.63 64.21 -17.78
N LEU A 7 -11.91 63.97 -17.46
CA LEU A 7 -13.12 64.79 -17.75
C LEU A 7 -14.30 64.19 -16.91
N SER A 8 -15.35 64.86 -16.43
CA SER A 8 -15.59 66.28 -16.05
C SER A 8 -17.02 66.47 -15.48
N SER A 9 -17.19 67.25 -14.39
CA SER A 9 -18.40 68.05 -14.01
C SER A 9 -19.79 67.33 -13.87
N LEU A 10 -20.81 67.76 -13.12
CA LEU A 10 -21.15 68.95 -12.29
C LEU A 10 -22.14 68.41 -11.19
N THR A 11 -22.66 69.07 -10.14
CA THR A 11 -22.85 70.49 -9.74
C THR A 11 -22.90 70.63 -8.20
N ALA A 12 -23.24 71.83 -7.71
CA ALA A 12 -23.32 72.25 -6.31
C ALA A 12 -24.44 71.61 -5.45
N CYS A 13 -24.19 71.56 -4.13
CA CYS A 13 -24.87 72.49 -3.22
C CYS A 13 -23.89 72.99 -2.14
N LEU A 14 -24.25 74.03 -1.39
CA LEU A 14 -23.36 74.84 -0.53
C LEU A 14 -24.01 75.09 0.84
N ILE A 15 -23.20 75.34 1.89
CA ILE A 15 -23.42 76.13 3.13
C ILE A 15 -22.88 75.42 4.39
N LEU A 16 -22.02 76.14 5.14
CA LEU A 16 -21.63 76.10 6.58
C LEU A 16 -21.45 74.72 7.29
N SER A 17 -20.54 74.58 8.25
CA SER A 17 -20.12 75.55 9.29
C SER A 17 -18.61 75.66 9.51
N ALA A 18 -18.19 76.74 10.17
CA ALA A 18 -16.79 77.05 10.44
C ALA A 18 -16.21 76.28 11.65
N ALA A 19 -14.89 76.11 11.68
CA ALA A 19 -14.18 75.55 12.82
C ALA A 19 -14.20 76.51 14.02
N GLY A 20 -15.05 76.22 15.00
CA GLY A 20 -15.09 76.93 16.28
C GLY A 20 -13.95 76.50 17.20
N PHE A 21 -12.91 77.32 17.31
CA PHE A 21 -11.88 77.18 18.35
C PHE A 21 -12.53 77.52 19.71
N PHE A 22 -13.03 76.51 20.43
CA PHE A 22 -13.61 76.73 21.75
C PHE A 22 -12.53 77.13 22.74
N ALA A 23 -12.55 78.41 23.14
CA ALA A 23 -11.77 78.89 24.26
C ALA A 23 -12.22 78.16 25.53
N VAL A 24 -11.26 77.61 26.28
CA VAL A 24 -11.51 77.05 27.60
C VAL A 24 -12.04 78.17 28.51
N PRO A 25 -13.21 78.01 29.17
CA PRO A 25 -13.65 78.98 30.18
C PRO A 25 -12.58 79.07 31.28
N GLY A 26 -12.07 80.28 31.52
CA GLY A 26 -11.11 80.50 32.60
C GLY A 26 -11.75 80.12 33.94
N PHE A 27 -11.07 79.29 34.74
CA PHE A 27 -11.50 78.96 36.09
C PHE A 27 -11.39 80.20 37.00
N ALA A 28 -12.43 81.03 36.99
CA ALA A 28 -12.67 81.98 38.07
C ALA A 28 -13.03 81.18 39.32
N ALA A 29 -12.19 81.27 40.35
CA ALA A 29 -12.50 80.67 41.64
C ALA A 29 -13.58 81.49 42.35
N ASP A 30 -14.71 80.87 42.68
CA ASP A 30 -15.82 81.50 43.40
C ASP A 30 -15.33 81.85 44.82
N PRO A 31 -15.31 83.14 45.23
CA PRO A 31 -14.69 83.55 46.48
C PRO A 31 -15.53 83.13 47.69
N PRO A 32 -14.91 82.72 48.81
CA PRO A 32 -15.62 82.15 49.94
C PRO A 32 -16.50 83.18 50.66
N GLY A 33 -17.80 82.93 50.73
CA GLY A 33 -18.78 83.79 51.43
C GLY A 33 -18.69 83.78 52.97
N ILE A 34 -17.77 82.99 53.53
CA ILE A 34 -17.41 82.96 54.96
C ILE A 34 -15.88 83.05 55.09
N LEU A 35 -15.37 83.92 55.96
CA LEU A 35 -13.94 84.09 56.23
C LEU A 35 -13.60 83.82 57.70
N ASN A 36 -12.61 82.96 57.95
CA ASN A 36 -12.07 82.75 59.30
C ASN A 36 -11.05 83.85 59.65
N HIS A 37 -11.26 84.56 60.76
CA HIS A 37 -10.29 85.51 61.33
C HIS A 37 -9.91 85.14 62.75
N GLN A 38 -8.64 85.33 63.10
CA GLN A 38 -8.15 85.25 64.48
C GLN A 38 -7.31 86.48 64.83
N GLY A 39 -7.49 86.98 66.05
CA GLY A 39 -6.83 88.19 66.52
C GLY A 39 -6.32 88.09 67.96
N ARG A 40 -5.63 89.15 68.39
CA ARG A 40 -5.23 89.37 69.78
C ARG A 40 -5.61 90.78 70.23
N ILE A 41 -6.11 90.88 71.46
CA ILE A 41 -6.54 92.10 72.13
C ILE A 41 -5.75 92.27 73.43
N ALA A 42 -5.23 93.47 73.65
CA ALA A 42 -4.71 93.90 74.94
C ALA A 42 -5.30 95.28 75.25
N VAL A 43 -5.74 95.48 76.50
CA VAL A 43 -6.27 96.75 77.01
C VAL A 43 -5.24 97.29 78.00
N ASN A 44 -4.85 98.57 77.84
CA ASN A 44 -3.80 99.20 78.64
C ASN A 44 -2.50 98.35 78.74
N GLY A 45 -2.12 97.70 77.63
CA GLY A 45 -0.92 96.86 77.54
C GLY A 45 -1.03 95.45 78.13
N THR A 46 -2.19 95.05 78.66
CA THR A 46 -2.42 93.71 79.25
C THR A 46 -3.44 92.93 78.43
N ASN A 47 -3.17 91.65 78.12
CA ASN A 47 -4.08 90.81 77.33
C ASN A 47 -5.48 90.72 77.96
N HIS A 48 -6.54 91.00 77.19
CA HIS A 48 -7.92 90.96 77.68
C HIS A 48 -8.41 89.52 77.91
N ASN A 49 -9.24 89.31 78.92
CA ASN A 49 -9.77 87.97 79.24
C ASN A 49 -11.21 88.04 79.76
N GLY A 50 -12.16 87.55 78.98
CA GLY A 50 -13.60 87.66 79.26
C GLY A 50 -14.44 87.84 77.99
N PRO A 51 -15.67 88.36 78.09
CA PRO A 51 -16.43 88.77 76.91
C PRO A 51 -15.74 89.94 76.20
N GLY A 52 -15.80 89.94 74.88
CA GLY A 52 -15.38 91.05 74.03
C GLY A 52 -16.53 91.44 73.11
N PHE A 53 -16.85 92.72 73.06
CA PHE A 53 -17.87 93.25 72.16
C PHE A 53 -17.13 93.74 70.91
N PHE A 54 -17.42 93.10 69.77
CA PHE A 54 -16.75 93.37 68.51
C PHE A 54 -17.73 93.90 67.47
N LYS A 55 -17.21 94.70 66.54
CA LYS A 55 -17.90 95.06 65.29
C LYS A 55 -16.94 94.84 64.13
N PHE A 56 -17.45 94.27 63.04
CA PHE A 56 -16.64 93.92 61.88
C PHE A 56 -17.17 94.56 60.60
N SER A 57 -16.26 95.03 59.76
CA SER A 57 -16.55 95.54 58.42
C SER A 57 -15.41 95.21 57.48
N LEU A 58 -15.73 95.03 56.20
CA LEU A 58 -14.73 94.95 55.15
C LEU A 58 -14.67 96.31 54.46
N VAL A 59 -13.47 96.89 54.37
CA VAL A 59 -13.20 98.13 53.65
C VAL A 59 -12.35 97.86 52.43
N LYS A 60 -12.51 98.68 51.39
CA LYS A 60 -11.58 98.73 50.27
C LYS A 60 -10.70 99.96 50.29
N ASP A 61 -9.45 99.76 49.89
CA ASP A 61 -8.52 100.82 49.55
C ASP A 61 -8.74 101.23 48.09
N VAL A 62 -9.09 102.50 47.85
CA VAL A 62 -9.19 103.09 46.49
C VAL A 62 -8.08 104.11 46.21
N GLY A 63 -6.88 103.88 46.76
CA GLY A 63 -5.60 104.38 46.24
C GLY A 63 -5.29 105.87 46.45
N LEU A 64 -6.27 106.67 46.89
CA LEU A 64 -6.16 108.11 47.13
C LEU A 64 -6.78 108.53 48.47
N GLY A 65 -6.54 107.77 49.54
CA GLY A 65 -6.75 108.21 50.92
C GLY A 65 -8.19 108.26 51.43
N THR A 66 -9.17 107.78 50.67
CA THR A 66 -10.55 107.56 51.12
C THR A 66 -10.88 106.07 51.09
N GLU A 67 -11.18 105.48 52.25
CA GLU A 67 -11.56 104.08 52.37
C GLU A 67 -13.08 103.94 52.27
N ALA A 68 -13.58 102.94 51.53
CA ALA A 68 -15.00 102.70 51.37
C ALA A 68 -15.40 101.34 51.96
N ILE A 69 -16.48 101.30 52.75
CA ILE A 69 -16.99 100.06 53.33
C ILE A 69 -17.76 99.27 52.26
N VAL A 70 -17.43 97.98 52.12
CA VAL A 70 -18.02 97.05 51.15
C VAL A 70 -18.85 95.94 51.80
N TRP A 71 -18.71 95.71 53.12
CA TRP A 71 -19.57 94.84 53.90
C TRP A 71 -19.58 95.22 55.39
N HIS A 72 -20.72 95.02 56.06
CA HIS A 72 -20.88 95.11 57.51
C HIS A 72 -21.49 93.80 58.03
N HIS A 73 -21.09 93.36 59.23
CA HIS A 73 -21.56 92.10 59.81
C HIS A 73 -23.06 92.02 60.15
N ASP A 74 -23.75 93.16 60.19
CA ASP A 74 -25.13 93.33 60.68
C ASP A 74 -26.06 93.98 59.63
N SER A 75 -25.60 94.09 58.38
CA SER A 75 -26.29 94.78 57.28
C SER A 75 -26.67 96.26 57.51
N THR A 76 -26.06 96.99 58.47
CA THR A 76 -26.45 98.37 58.82
C THR A 76 -26.15 99.47 57.78
N GLY A 77 -25.72 99.08 56.57
CA GLY A 77 -25.65 99.94 55.37
C GLY A 77 -24.27 100.55 55.10
N LEU A 78 -23.75 100.36 53.88
CA LEU A 78 -22.35 100.66 53.50
C LEU A 78 -21.92 102.15 53.58
N GLY A 79 -22.81 103.04 53.99
CA GLY A 79 -22.54 104.48 54.15
C GLY A 79 -22.24 104.93 55.59
N VAL A 80 -22.41 104.08 56.62
CA VAL A 80 -22.02 104.42 58.00
C VAL A 80 -20.61 103.90 58.31
N SER A 81 -19.80 104.70 58.98
CA SER A 81 -18.38 104.41 59.21
C SER A 81 -18.11 103.23 60.16
N MET A 82 -19.11 102.79 60.93
CA MET A 82 -19.03 101.74 61.95
C MET A 82 -20.40 101.05 62.10
N PRO A 83 -20.47 99.71 62.27
CA PRO A 83 -21.74 99.00 62.42
C PRO A 83 -22.55 99.44 63.66
N ALA A 84 -23.88 99.33 63.60
CA ALA A 84 -24.75 99.68 64.73
C ALA A 84 -24.92 98.53 65.74
N GLY A 85 -25.07 97.28 65.26
CA GLY A 85 -25.06 96.08 66.10
C GLY A 85 -23.67 95.78 66.68
N GLU A 86 -23.60 94.82 67.59
CA GLU A 86 -22.35 94.30 68.16
C GLU A 86 -22.43 92.79 68.32
N LEU A 87 -21.30 92.10 68.16
CA LEU A 87 -21.19 90.67 68.41
C LEU A 87 -20.36 90.42 69.67
N ASN A 88 -20.94 89.70 70.64
CA ASN A 88 -20.21 89.19 71.79
C ASN A 88 -19.39 87.96 71.37
N VAL A 89 -18.06 88.10 71.36
CA VAL A 89 -17.10 87.02 71.07
C VAL A 89 -16.21 86.84 72.29
N ALA A 90 -16.05 85.60 72.76
CA ALA A 90 -15.21 85.30 73.91
C ALA A 90 -13.72 85.53 73.60
N VAL A 91 -12.99 86.12 74.54
CA VAL A 91 -11.56 86.39 74.45
C VAL A 91 -10.83 85.66 75.59
N ASP A 92 -9.99 84.68 75.28
CA ASP A 92 -9.14 83.96 76.26
C ASP A 92 -7.68 84.39 76.12
N LYS A 93 -7.09 84.90 77.21
CA LYS A 93 -5.69 85.37 77.28
C LYS A 93 -5.31 86.31 76.12
N GLY A 94 -6.25 87.14 75.70
CA GLY A 94 -6.16 88.09 74.60
C GLY A 94 -6.57 87.53 73.25
N GLN A 95 -6.66 86.21 73.05
CA GLN A 95 -7.00 85.61 71.75
C GLN A 95 -8.50 85.50 71.52
N TYR A 96 -8.93 85.77 70.29
CA TYR A 96 -10.29 85.50 69.79
C TYR A 96 -10.25 84.95 68.37
N GLY A 97 -11.31 84.25 67.97
CA GLY A 97 -11.54 83.77 66.61
C GLY A 97 -13.00 83.96 66.21
N VAL A 98 -13.24 84.21 64.92
CA VAL A 98 -14.58 84.50 64.38
C VAL A 98 -14.71 84.04 62.92
N LEU A 99 -15.89 83.54 62.57
CA LEU A 99 -16.27 83.25 61.18
C LEU A 99 -17.10 84.43 60.65
N LEU A 100 -16.47 85.29 59.87
CA LEU A 100 -17.10 86.45 59.26
C LEU A 100 -18.03 85.99 58.15
N GLY A 101 -19.30 86.40 58.18
CA GLY A 101 -20.32 85.96 57.22
C GLY A 101 -21.06 84.67 57.62
N ASP A 102 -20.70 84.04 58.74
CA ASP A 102 -21.48 82.94 59.32
C ASP A 102 -22.51 83.49 60.33
N ALA A 103 -23.60 82.76 60.57
CA ALA A 103 -24.68 83.20 61.44
C ALA A 103 -24.19 83.41 62.90
N PRO A 104 -24.54 84.53 63.57
CA PRO A 104 -25.62 85.47 63.24
C PRO A 104 -25.22 86.66 62.34
N MET A 105 -24.01 86.69 61.77
CA MET A 105 -23.64 87.73 60.81
C MET A 105 -24.38 87.58 59.48
N THR A 106 -24.53 88.68 58.74
CA THR A 106 -24.97 88.61 57.35
C THR A 106 -23.84 88.10 56.44
N ALA A 107 -24.14 87.09 55.61
CA ALA A 107 -23.18 86.47 54.68
C ALA A 107 -22.40 87.50 53.84
N ILE A 108 -21.14 87.19 53.50
CA ILE A 108 -20.32 88.07 52.66
C ILE A 108 -20.66 87.78 51.19
N PRO A 109 -21.18 88.73 50.40
CA PRO A 109 -21.44 88.52 48.98
C PRO A 109 -20.14 88.33 48.19
N ALA A 110 -20.15 87.47 47.18
CA ALA A 110 -19.00 87.25 46.30
C ALA A 110 -18.48 88.56 45.65
N SER A 111 -19.38 89.51 45.35
CA SER A 111 -19.07 90.85 44.84
C SER A 111 -18.10 91.66 45.70
N VAL A 112 -17.99 91.37 47.00
CA VAL A 112 -16.99 92.00 47.87
C VAL A 112 -15.57 91.69 47.40
N PHE A 113 -15.32 90.52 46.83
CA PHE A 113 -14.00 90.08 46.38
C PHE A 113 -13.83 90.07 44.86
N THR A 114 -14.90 89.92 44.07
CA THR A 114 -14.80 90.03 42.60
C THR A 114 -14.67 91.47 42.12
N ASP A 115 -15.23 92.44 42.85
CA ASP A 115 -15.36 93.82 42.38
C ASP A 115 -14.30 94.77 42.99
N ASN A 116 -13.39 94.26 43.85
CA ASN A 116 -12.47 95.07 44.65
C ASN A 116 -11.11 94.36 44.87
N ASP A 117 -10.05 94.82 44.21
CA ASP A 117 -8.70 94.19 44.26
C ASP A 117 -8.00 94.23 45.64
N HIS A 118 -8.44 95.12 46.53
CA HIS A 118 -7.77 95.47 47.77
C HIS A 118 -8.77 95.61 48.92
N VAL A 119 -9.06 94.50 49.61
CA VAL A 119 -9.98 94.44 50.75
C VAL A 119 -9.23 94.22 52.07
N SER A 120 -9.60 94.97 53.10
CA SER A 120 -9.07 94.87 54.47
C SER A 120 -10.19 94.69 55.49
N LEU A 121 -9.90 93.95 56.56
CA LEU A 121 -10.77 93.82 57.72
C LEU A 121 -10.59 94.98 58.68
N ARG A 122 -11.67 95.74 58.90
CA ARG A 122 -11.82 96.76 59.95
C ARG A 122 -12.52 96.14 61.15
N ILE A 123 -11.99 96.43 62.34
CA ILE A 123 -12.46 95.86 63.61
C ILE A 123 -12.55 96.96 64.66
N TRP A 124 -13.70 97.05 65.34
CA TRP A 124 -13.82 97.79 66.59
C TRP A 124 -13.99 96.82 67.75
N PHE A 125 -13.46 97.19 68.90
CA PHE A 125 -13.53 96.41 70.13
C PHE A 125 -13.94 97.30 71.31
N SER A 126 -14.77 96.75 72.20
CA SER A 126 -15.02 97.27 73.54
C SER A 126 -15.04 96.14 74.57
N THR A 127 -14.65 96.46 75.80
CA THR A 127 -14.86 95.61 76.99
C THR A 127 -16.28 95.73 77.54
N THR A 128 -17.07 96.71 77.08
CA THR A 128 -18.40 97.07 77.60
C THR A 128 -19.42 97.13 76.47
N SER A 129 -20.58 96.50 76.67
CA SER A 129 -21.68 96.53 75.69
C SER A 129 -22.18 97.95 75.42
N GLY A 130 -22.50 98.25 74.15
CA GLY A 130 -23.18 99.48 73.72
C GLY A 130 -22.35 100.77 73.75
N SER A 131 -21.10 100.77 74.24
CA SER A 131 -20.28 101.98 74.35
C SER A 131 -18.77 101.68 74.44
N GLY A 132 -17.92 102.70 74.29
CA GLY A 132 -16.46 102.55 74.47
C GLY A 132 -15.71 101.77 73.38
N PHE A 133 -16.25 101.73 72.16
CA PHE A 133 -15.63 101.05 71.03
C PHE A 133 -14.46 101.84 70.43
N GLU A 134 -13.28 101.22 70.40
CA GLU A 134 -12.08 101.75 69.74
C GLU A 134 -11.76 100.92 68.48
N GLN A 135 -11.26 101.58 67.41
CA GLN A 135 -10.84 100.89 66.18
C GLN A 135 -9.44 100.30 66.36
N LEU A 136 -9.29 99.02 66.00
CA LEU A 136 -8.02 98.30 66.06
C LEU A 136 -7.18 98.59 64.82
N LEU A 137 -6.38 99.67 64.87
CA LEU A 137 -5.49 100.06 63.79
C LEU A 137 -4.15 99.26 63.82
N PRO A 138 -3.51 99.01 62.65
CA PRO A 138 -4.05 99.22 61.30
C PRO A 138 -5.05 98.13 60.90
N ASP A 139 -5.95 98.47 59.99
CA ASP A 139 -6.84 97.51 59.34
C ASP A 139 -6.04 96.40 58.63
N ARG A 140 -6.59 95.19 58.63
CA ARG A 140 -5.84 93.99 58.24
C ARG A 140 -6.20 93.54 56.83
N ARG A 141 -5.32 93.78 55.85
CA ARG A 141 -5.47 93.30 54.47
C ARG A 141 -5.80 91.81 54.44
N ILE A 142 -6.90 91.45 53.80
CA ILE A 142 -7.26 90.07 53.54
C ILE A 142 -6.59 89.64 52.23
N THR A 143 -5.91 88.50 52.25
CA THR A 143 -5.39 87.84 51.05
C THR A 143 -6.09 86.49 50.91
N SER A 144 -6.86 86.35 49.83
CA SER A 144 -7.69 85.17 49.58
C SER A 144 -6.85 84.00 49.07
N VAL A 145 -6.28 83.21 49.99
CA VAL A 145 -5.60 81.96 49.67
C VAL A 145 -6.61 80.80 49.71
N GLY A 146 -7.17 80.46 48.55
CA GLY A 146 -8.28 79.53 48.43
C GLY A 146 -7.90 78.05 48.63
N TYR A 147 -7.88 77.58 49.88
CA TYR A 147 -7.82 76.15 50.21
C TYR A 147 -8.76 75.77 51.36
N ALA A 148 -9.97 75.33 51.00
CA ALA A 148 -10.86 74.56 51.87
C ALA A 148 -11.65 73.55 51.02
N LEU A 149 -11.51 72.25 51.29
CA LEU A 149 -12.29 71.22 50.59
C LEU A 149 -13.72 71.19 51.16
N ALA A 150 -14.68 71.75 50.42
CA ALA A 150 -16.09 71.42 50.59
C ALA A 150 -16.43 70.19 49.74
N ALA A 151 -16.64 69.03 50.38
CA ALA A 151 -17.07 67.82 49.69
C ALA A 151 -18.51 68.00 49.19
N LYS A 152 -18.69 68.11 47.87
CA LYS A 152 -20.01 68.30 47.24
C LYS A 152 -20.90 67.08 47.48
N SER A 153 -22.00 67.27 48.20
CA SER A 153 -23.04 66.25 48.38
C SER A 153 -23.60 65.80 47.02
N ILE A 154 -23.78 64.49 46.84
CA ILE A 154 -24.35 63.90 45.63
C ILE A 154 -25.87 64.07 45.69
N MET A 155 -26.39 65.10 45.04
CA MET A 155 -27.83 65.34 44.89
C MET A 155 -28.42 64.38 43.85
N GLY A 156 -28.75 63.16 44.25
CA GLY A 156 -29.39 62.17 43.37
C GLY A 156 -30.17 61.12 44.15
N ASP A 157 -31.49 61.07 43.92
CA ASP A 157 -32.37 60.11 44.59
C ASP A 157 -31.94 58.66 44.34
N GLY A 158 -31.69 57.93 45.41
CA GLY A 158 -31.37 56.50 45.39
C GLY A 158 -29.88 56.13 45.29
N ILE A 159 -28.95 57.08 45.11
CA ILE A 159 -27.53 56.81 45.35
C ILE A 159 -27.26 56.95 46.85
N THR A 160 -26.84 55.87 47.51
CA THR A 160 -26.52 55.90 48.94
C THR A 160 -25.13 55.34 49.22
N LEU A 161 -24.44 55.98 50.17
CA LEU A 161 -23.17 55.52 50.73
C LEU A 161 -23.45 54.96 52.12
N SER A 162 -23.33 53.63 52.27
CA SER A 162 -23.65 52.95 53.53
C SER A 162 -22.57 51.92 53.85
N GLY A 163 -22.03 51.95 55.08
CA GLY A 163 -20.94 51.06 55.51
C GLY A 163 -19.68 51.14 54.64
N GLY A 164 -19.44 52.26 53.95
CA GLY A 164 -18.35 52.42 52.98
C GLY A 164 -18.64 51.84 51.58
N SER A 165 -19.82 51.25 51.35
CA SER A 165 -20.25 50.73 50.05
C SER A 165 -21.05 51.75 49.25
N LEU A 166 -20.83 51.80 47.93
CA LEU A 166 -21.68 52.53 46.98
C LEU A 166 -22.88 51.66 46.59
N ILE A 167 -24.08 52.11 46.92
CA ILE A 167 -25.34 51.46 46.57
C ILE A 167 -26.01 52.27 45.46
N LEU A 168 -26.26 51.61 44.33
CA LEU A 168 -27.00 52.15 43.19
C LEU A 168 -28.46 51.65 43.23
N PRO A 169 -29.43 52.41 42.68
CA PRO A 169 -30.79 51.91 42.49
C PRO A 169 -30.81 50.81 41.42
N LYS A 170 -31.88 49.99 41.40
CA LYS A 170 -32.08 48.95 40.37
C LYS A 170 -31.94 49.56 38.97
N THR A 171 -31.09 48.96 38.14
CA THR A 171 -30.85 49.43 36.77
C THR A 171 -32.11 49.44 35.92
N THR A 172 -32.37 50.58 35.28
CA THR A 172 -33.36 50.78 34.21
C THR A 172 -32.65 51.34 32.98
N ALA A 173 -33.38 51.79 31.95
CA ALA A 173 -32.77 52.43 30.79
C ALA A 173 -32.16 53.82 31.09
N THR A 174 -32.49 54.42 32.24
CA THR A 174 -32.04 55.77 32.63
C THR A 174 -31.45 55.87 34.05
N THR A 175 -31.67 54.87 34.91
CA THR A 175 -31.20 54.87 36.31
C THR A 175 -30.35 53.63 36.63
N GLY A 176 -29.51 53.70 37.66
CA GLY A 176 -28.65 52.57 38.07
C GLY A 176 -27.54 52.23 37.06
N ILE A 177 -27.13 53.19 36.23
CA ILE A 177 -26.07 53.10 35.23
C ILE A 177 -24.94 54.06 35.62
N ILE A 178 -23.69 53.60 35.57
CA ILE A 178 -22.52 54.48 35.53
C ILE A 178 -22.25 54.80 34.06
N TRP A 179 -22.09 56.08 33.73
CA TRP A 179 -21.83 56.61 32.38
C TRP A 179 -20.42 57.17 32.26
N SER A 180 -19.88 57.22 31.03
CA SER A 180 -18.80 58.13 30.63
C SER A 180 -19.29 58.85 29.39
N GLU A 181 -19.50 60.16 29.53
CA GLU A 181 -20.18 60.99 28.52
C GLU A 181 -21.52 60.34 28.12
N GLU A 182 -21.76 60.11 26.83
CA GLU A 182 -23.00 59.51 26.30
C GLU A 182 -23.00 57.96 26.32
N ASN A 183 -21.94 57.31 26.83
CA ASN A 183 -21.79 55.86 26.78
C ASN A 183 -21.95 55.20 28.15
N THR A 184 -22.61 54.03 28.19
CA THR A 184 -22.65 53.16 29.37
C THR A 184 -21.22 52.74 29.75
N MET A 185 -20.92 52.69 31.05
CA MET A 185 -19.62 52.24 31.57
C MET A 185 -19.74 51.09 32.58
N MET A 186 -20.80 51.06 33.39
CA MET A 186 -21.14 49.87 34.17
C MET A 186 -22.64 49.86 34.51
N HIS A 187 -23.31 48.72 34.27
CA HIS A 187 -24.74 48.55 34.57
C HIS A 187 -25.16 47.07 34.60
N SER A 188 -26.33 46.78 35.16
CA SER A 188 -26.91 45.42 35.25
C SER A 188 -28.31 45.35 34.64
N TYR A 189 -28.54 46.05 33.53
CA TYR A 189 -29.87 46.19 32.91
C TYR A 189 -30.44 44.82 32.48
N GLY A 190 -31.70 44.56 32.85
CA GLY A 190 -32.39 43.28 32.64
C GLY A 190 -32.41 42.42 33.91
N THR A 191 -32.21 41.11 33.76
CA THR A 191 -32.24 40.13 34.87
C THR A 191 -30.96 39.31 34.87
N ASN A 192 -30.25 39.28 36.00
CA ASN A 192 -28.98 38.56 36.17
C ASN A 192 -27.93 38.91 35.08
N ASN A 193 -27.91 40.16 34.64
CA ASN A 193 -26.97 40.68 33.64
C ASN A 193 -25.89 41.54 34.31
N PHE A 194 -24.68 41.55 33.75
CA PHE A 194 -23.59 42.43 34.16
C PHE A 194 -22.85 42.97 32.92
N PHE A 195 -22.73 44.29 32.83
CA PHE A 195 -22.04 44.97 31.74
C PHE A 195 -21.02 45.98 32.28
N ALA A 196 -19.83 46.02 31.70
CA ALA A 196 -18.75 46.94 32.04
C ALA A 196 -17.92 47.34 30.81
N GLY A 197 -17.56 48.63 30.72
CA GLY A 197 -16.84 49.22 29.59
C GLY A 197 -17.73 49.97 28.61
N GLU A 198 -17.13 50.92 27.90
CA GLU A 198 -17.79 51.92 27.05
C GLU A 198 -18.78 51.31 26.04
N GLY A 199 -20.07 51.60 26.21
CA GLY A 199 -21.13 51.16 25.32
C GLY A 199 -21.39 49.64 25.34
N ALA A 200 -20.99 48.94 26.41
CA ALA A 200 -21.33 47.54 26.62
C ALA A 200 -22.81 47.34 26.99
N GLY A 201 -23.37 46.21 26.55
CA GLY A 201 -24.77 45.84 26.74
C GLY A 201 -25.76 46.64 25.91
N ASN A 202 -27.04 46.25 25.99
CA ASN A 202 -28.16 46.90 25.30
C ASN A 202 -29.26 47.27 26.31
N LEU A 203 -29.62 48.55 26.37
CA LEU A 203 -30.67 49.08 27.26
C LEU A 203 -32.11 48.83 26.75
N THR A 204 -32.27 48.05 25.67
CA THR A 204 -33.56 47.55 25.15
C THR A 204 -33.67 46.02 25.20
N THR A 205 -32.70 45.32 25.80
CA THR A 205 -32.70 43.84 25.85
C THR A 205 -33.81 43.29 26.76
N THR A 206 -34.45 42.20 26.35
CA THR A 206 -35.32 41.38 27.21
C THR A 206 -34.59 40.13 27.73
N ALA A 207 -33.30 40.00 27.45
CA ALA A 207 -32.52 38.81 27.76
C ALA A 207 -31.95 38.81 29.20
N PHE A 208 -31.56 37.61 29.65
CA PHE A 208 -31.03 37.37 31.00
C PHE A 208 -29.73 36.54 30.99
N GLY A 209 -28.98 36.62 32.09
CA GLY A 209 -27.73 35.85 32.29
C GLY A 209 -26.54 36.35 31.47
N LEU A 210 -26.56 37.59 30.98
CA LEU A 210 -25.52 38.16 30.13
C LEU A 210 -24.34 38.70 30.93
N THR A 211 -23.12 38.44 30.46
CA THR A 211 -21.89 39.06 31.00
C THR A 211 -21.11 39.71 29.86
N GLY A 212 -21.00 41.05 29.84
CA GLY A 212 -20.31 41.80 28.78
C GLY A 212 -19.27 42.78 29.33
N VAL A 213 -18.00 42.45 29.20
CA VAL A 213 -16.88 43.24 29.74
C VAL A 213 -15.95 43.67 28.60
N GLY A 214 -16.00 44.95 28.23
CA GLY A 214 -15.19 45.56 27.18
C GLY A 214 -16.00 46.49 26.27
N LYS A 215 -15.33 47.45 25.63
CA LYS A 215 -15.96 48.46 24.76
C LYS A 215 -16.87 47.81 23.71
N GLY A 216 -18.17 48.10 23.77
CA GLY A 216 -19.18 47.60 22.84
C GLY A 216 -19.45 46.08 22.88
N ALA A 217 -19.12 45.39 23.98
CA ALA A 217 -19.47 43.96 24.14
C ALA A 217 -21.00 43.78 24.26
N LEU A 218 -21.57 42.79 23.56
CA LEU A 218 -23.03 42.49 23.54
C LEU A 218 -23.95 43.68 23.19
N LYS A 219 -23.45 44.66 22.42
CA LYS A 219 -24.17 45.93 22.16
C LYS A 219 -25.50 45.76 21.40
N SER A 220 -25.62 44.79 20.49
CA SER A 220 -26.84 44.56 19.69
C SER A 220 -27.79 43.51 20.29
N ASN A 221 -27.49 42.97 21.48
CA ASN A 221 -28.22 41.82 22.05
C ASN A 221 -29.64 42.19 22.48
N THR A 222 -30.66 41.59 21.84
CA THR A 222 -32.08 41.89 22.09
C THR A 222 -32.76 40.79 22.91
N THR A 223 -32.62 39.53 22.50
CA THR A 223 -33.30 38.38 23.15
C THR A 223 -32.36 37.22 23.48
N GLY A 224 -31.15 37.17 22.90
CA GLY A 224 -30.17 36.11 23.13
C GLY A 224 -29.72 36.05 24.60
N THR A 225 -29.75 34.87 25.24
CA THR A 225 -29.53 34.71 26.69
C THR A 225 -28.20 34.01 27.02
N ARG A 226 -27.74 34.14 28.27
CA ARG A 226 -26.58 33.40 28.82
C ARG A 226 -25.25 33.57 28.06
N ASN A 227 -25.10 34.64 27.29
CA ASN A 227 -23.87 34.94 26.57
C ASN A 227 -22.82 35.58 27.49
N SER A 228 -21.56 35.14 27.34
CA SER A 228 -20.37 35.71 27.97
C SER A 228 -19.49 36.37 26.92
N ALA A 229 -19.07 37.62 27.15
CA ALA A 229 -18.32 38.42 26.19
C ALA A 229 -17.24 39.25 26.92
N PHE A 230 -15.98 38.85 26.80
CA PHE A 230 -14.82 39.49 27.44
C PHE A 230 -13.86 40.02 26.38
N GLY A 231 -13.96 41.31 26.07
CA GLY A 231 -13.08 41.99 25.11
C GLY A 231 -13.75 43.13 24.36
N ARG A 232 -12.95 43.97 23.70
CA ARG A 232 -13.45 45.02 22.80
C ARG A 232 -14.23 44.35 21.66
N TRP A 233 -15.50 44.73 21.53
CA TRP A 233 -16.44 44.26 20.50
C TRP A 233 -16.67 42.73 20.49
N ALA A 234 -16.48 42.04 21.63
CA ALA A 234 -16.86 40.64 21.76
C ALA A 234 -18.40 40.48 21.67
N LEU A 235 -18.88 39.55 20.82
CA LEU A 235 -20.32 39.34 20.54
C LEU A 235 -21.09 40.64 20.22
N ARG A 236 -20.47 41.59 19.51
CA ARG A 236 -21.02 42.93 19.28
C ARG A 236 -22.40 42.90 18.60
N GLU A 237 -22.53 42.16 17.50
CA GLU A 237 -23.76 42.10 16.68
C GLU A 237 -24.71 40.96 17.05
N ASN A 238 -24.47 40.26 18.15
CA ASN A 238 -25.37 39.21 18.62
C ASN A 238 -26.74 39.81 18.89
N THR A 239 -27.81 39.24 18.32
CA THR A 239 -29.19 39.70 18.54
C THR A 239 -29.98 38.66 19.35
N THR A 240 -30.13 37.46 18.80
CA THR A 240 -30.91 36.35 19.38
C THR A 240 -30.09 35.13 19.77
N GLY A 241 -28.81 35.05 19.36
CA GLY A 241 -27.92 33.93 19.68
C GLY A 241 -27.69 33.78 21.18
N PHE A 242 -27.60 32.56 21.69
CA PHE A 242 -27.59 32.25 23.13
C PHE A 242 -26.48 31.25 23.52
N ASN A 243 -26.17 31.18 24.82
CA ASN A 243 -25.12 30.30 25.40
C ASN A 243 -23.71 30.49 24.77
N ASN A 244 -23.43 31.60 24.08
CA ASN A 244 -22.13 31.83 23.44
C ASN A 244 -21.09 32.36 24.44
N ASN A 245 -19.82 31.94 24.30
CA ASN A 245 -18.69 32.40 25.11
C ASN A 245 -17.59 33.00 24.24
N ALA A 246 -17.39 34.32 24.29
CA ALA A 246 -16.42 35.07 23.51
C ALA A 246 -15.38 35.73 24.41
N THR A 247 -14.10 35.36 24.28
CA THR A 247 -12.99 35.95 25.05
C THR A 247 -11.87 36.39 24.11
N GLY A 248 -11.77 37.69 23.87
CA GLY A 248 -10.80 38.31 22.97
C GLY A 248 -11.34 39.56 22.27
N GLN A 249 -10.44 40.34 21.69
CA GLN A 249 -10.81 41.48 20.84
C GLN A 249 -11.48 40.95 19.55
N GLU A 250 -12.70 41.39 19.29
CA GLU A 250 -13.55 40.97 18.16
C GLU A 250 -13.85 39.45 18.09
N ALA A 251 -13.76 38.73 19.21
CA ALA A 251 -14.24 37.35 19.29
C ALA A 251 -15.78 37.29 19.06
N LEU A 252 -16.24 36.42 18.16
CA LEU A 252 -17.67 36.26 17.82
C LEU A 252 -18.36 37.58 17.36
N ARG A 253 -17.60 38.55 16.81
CA ARG A 253 -18.07 39.94 16.61
C ARG A 253 -19.38 40.05 15.81
N ASP A 254 -19.43 39.43 14.64
CA ASP A 254 -20.55 39.52 13.69
C ASP A 254 -21.49 38.28 13.77
N ASN A 255 -21.51 37.58 14.91
CA ASN A 255 -22.51 36.55 15.18
C ASN A 255 -23.88 37.21 15.36
N THR A 256 -24.92 36.82 14.61
CA THR A 256 -26.25 37.42 14.76
C THR A 256 -27.22 36.50 15.51
N THR A 257 -27.28 35.22 15.14
CA THR A 257 -28.25 34.24 15.70
C THR A 257 -27.63 32.91 16.13
N GLY A 258 -26.34 32.68 15.83
CA GLY A 258 -25.61 31.47 16.22
C GLY A 258 -25.59 31.25 17.74
N TYR A 259 -25.63 29.99 18.16
CA TYR A 259 -25.75 29.59 19.58
C TYR A 259 -24.68 28.56 19.98
N GLU A 260 -24.39 28.50 21.29
CA GLU A 260 -23.46 27.52 21.92
C GLU A 260 -22.04 27.52 21.33
N ASN A 261 -21.61 28.65 20.74
CA ASN A 261 -20.27 28.82 20.21
C ASN A 261 -19.29 29.27 21.31
N THR A 262 -18.07 28.73 21.30
CA THR A 262 -16.93 29.18 22.13
C THR A 262 -15.84 29.77 21.26
N ALA A 263 -15.42 31.00 21.52
CA ALA A 263 -14.37 31.70 20.76
C ALA A 263 -13.37 32.36 21.71
N THR A 264 -12.13 31.86 21.74
CA THR A 264 -11.05 32.38 22.60
C THR A 264 -9.85 32.81 21.76
N GLY A 265 -9.62 34.12 21.66
CA GLY A 265 -8.54 34.73 20.88
C GLY A 265 -8.98 35.98 20.14
N ARG A 266 -8.02 36.73 19.57
CA ARG A 266 -8.33 37.87 18.70
C ARG A 266 -9.04 37.36 17.44
N ALA A 267 -10.21 37.93 17.13
CA ALA A 267 -11.01 37.63 15.95
C ALA A 267 -11.30 36.13 15.71
N ALA A 268 -11.37 35.33 16.77
CA ALA A 268 -11.92 33.97 16.69
C ALA A 268 -13.44 34.03 16.42
N LEU A 269 -13.96 33.24 15.47
CA LEU A 269 -15.37 33.29 15.02
C LEU A 269 -15.86 34.69 14.55
N PHE A 270 -14.96 35.53 14.04
CA PHE A 270 -15.22 36.93 13.69
C PHE A 270 -16.52 37.16 12.89
N ARG A 271 -16.84 36.32 11.89
CA ARG A 271 -18.04 36.40 11.03
C ARG A 271 -19.01 35.22 11.19
N ASN A 272 -19.25 34.76 12.41
CA ASN A 272 -20.10 33.61 12.68
C ASN A 272 -21.63 33.89 12.58
N THR A 273 -22.16 34.34 11.43
CA THR A 273 -23.50 34.96 11.37
C THR A 273 -24.63 34.10 11.97
N VAL A 274 -24.73 32.83 11.55
CA VAL A 274 -25.79 31.91 12.01
C VAL A 274 -25.28 30.55 12.51
N GLY A 275 -23.96 30.28 12.43
CA GLY A 275 -23.37 29.00 12.79
C GLY A 275 -23.44 28.70 14.30
N SER A 276 -23.59 27.44 14.67
CA SER A 276 -23.76 27.00 16.06
C SER A 276 -22.83 25.85 16.47
N GLU A 277 -22.66 25.69 17.79
CA GLU A 277 -21.91 24.58 18.41
C GLU A 277 -20.40 24.56 18.03
N ASN A 278 -19.86 25.67 17.51
CA ASN A 278 -18.47 25.76 17.08
C ASN A 278 -17.53 26.16 18.24
N THR A 279 -16.34 25.56 18.29
CA THR A 279 -15.27 25.92 19.22
C THR A 279 -14.06 26.44 18.45
N ALA A 280 -13.58 27.66 18.76
CA ALA A 280 -12.33 28.18 18.22
C ALA A 280 -11.42 28.76 19.31
N ILE A 281 -10.15 28.36 19.31
CA ILE A 281 -9.15 28.73 20.30
C ILE A 281 -7.86 29.10 19.56
N GLY A 282 -7.61 30.41 19.40
CA GLY A 282 -6.46 30.95 18.71
C GLY A 282 -6.71 32.31 18.04
N ASN A 283 -5.64 32.95 17.56
CA ASN A 283 -5.73 34.17 16.74
C ASN A 283 -6.33 33.83 15.37
N GLU A 284 -7.46 34.45 15.03
CA GLU A 284 -8.20 34.25 13.76
C GLU A 284 -8.58 32.79 13.45
N ALA A 285 -8.76 31.98 14.50
CA ALA A 285 -9.31 30.64 14.40
C ALA A 285 -10.80 30.69 13.97
N LEU A 286 -11.16 29.90 12.93
CA LEU A 286 -12.52 29.81 12.35
C LEU A 286 -13.13 31.20 12.04
N ARG A 287 -12.32 32.11 11.47
CA ARG A 287 -12.66 33.53 11.34
C ARG A 287 -13.93 33.81 10.52
N ASP A 288 -14.10 33.17 9.37
CA ASP A 288 -15.08 33.59 8.35
C ASP A 288 -16.38 32.72 8.28
N ASN A 289 -16.71 32.03 9.38
CA ASN A 289 -17.74 30.99 9.50
C ASN A 289 -19.21 31.42 9.38
N SER A 290 -19.65 31.85 8.19
CA SER A 290 -21.01 32.37 7.99
C SER A 290 -22.13 31.47 8.54
N SER A 291 -22.11 30.15 8.28
CA SER A 291 -23.17 29.21 8.70
C SER A 291 -22.70 27.78 9.01
N GLY A 292 -21.39 27.54 9.18
CA GLY A 292 -20.87 26.21 9.52
C GLY A 292 -21.19 25.83 10.97
N ASN A 293 -21.48 24.56 11.23
CA ASN A 293 -21.88 24.05 12.54
C ASN A 293 -20.92 22.98 13.08
N ALA A 294 -20.83 22.88 14.40
CA ALA A 294 -20.08 21.84 15.13
C ALA A 294 -18.61 21.70 14.69
N ASN A 295 -17.96 22.80 14.29
CA ASN A 295 -16.54 22.81 13.94
C ASN A 295 -15.66 23.09 15.17
N THR A 296 -14.49 22.46 15.23
CA THR A 296 -13.46 22.71 16.26
C THR A 296 -12.16 23.21 15.62
N ALA A 297 -11.68 24.39 16.01
CA ALA A 297 -10.49 25.03 15.45
C ALA A 297 -9.52 25.50 16.55
N THR A 298 -8.41 24.78 16.77
CA THR A 298 -7.41 25.09 17.81
C THR A 298 -6.06 25.41 17.19
N GLY A 299 -5.69 26.69 17.16
CA GLY A 299 -4.45 27.18 16.54
C GLY A 299 -4.61 28.57 15.94
N ASN A 300 -3.51 29.23 15.60
CA ASN A 300 -3.59 30.47 14.82
C ASN A 300 -4.00 30.14 13.37
N GLU A 301 -5.06 30.81 12.91
CA GLU A 301 -5.65 30.68 11.56
C GLU A 301 -6.07 29.24 11.18
N ALA A 302 -6.28 28.38 12.18
CA ALA A 302 -6.93 27.09 11.99
C ALA A 302 -8.36 27.30 11.44
N LEU A 303 -8.69 26.61 10.34
CA LEU A 303 -10.00 26.63 9.69
C LEU A 303 -10.50 28.04 9.30
N ALA A 304 -9.60 29.02 9.11
CA ALA A 304 -9.97 30.44 9.10
C ALA A 304 -10.95 30.85 7.99
N ALA A 305 -10.87 30.26 6.79
CA ALA A 305 -11.69 30.63 5.63
C ALA A 305 -13.05 29.92 5.53
N ASN A 306 -13.35 28.98 6.44
CA ASN A 306 -14.56 28.16 6.39
C ASN A 306 -15.81 29.03 6.35
N THR A 307 -16.68 28.88 5.35
CA THR A 307 -17.92 29.66 5.25
C THR A 307 -19.13 28.84 5.66
N THR A 308 -19.23 27.60 5.16
CA THR A 308 -20.41 26.73 5.32
C THR A 308 -20.04 25.26 5.60
N GLY A 309 -18.76 24.95 5.74
CA GLY A 309 -18.30 23.63 6.17
C GLY A 309 -18.71 23.33 7.61
N SER A 310 -19.06 22.07 7.90
CA SER A 310 -19.55 21.63 9.21
C SER A 310 -18.86 20.33 9.65
N PHE A 311 -18.84 20.08 10.96
CA PHE A 311 -18.21 18.91 11.58
C PHE A 311 -16.69 18.79 11.31
N ASN A 312 -16.00 19.89 10.99
CA ASN A 312 -14.56 19.88 10.77
C ASN A 312 -13.78 20.05 12.08
N THR A 313 -12.70 19.30 12.26
CA THR A 313 -11.74 19.45 13.36
C THR A 313 -10.39 19.88 12.81
N ALA A 314 -9.87 21.03 13.23
CA ALA A 314 -8.59 21.59 12.79
C ALA A 314 -7.73 21.98 13.99
N THR A 315 -6.61 21.29 14.22
CA THR A 315 -5.69 21.54 15.34
C THR A 315 -4.27 21.74 14.82
N GLY A 316 -3.76 22.97 14.91
CA GLY A 316 -2.43 23.36 14.44
C GLY A 316 -2.41 24.73 13.76
N TRP A 317 -1.21 25.23 13.45
CA TRP A 317 -1.05 26.41 12.62
C TRP A 317 -1.45 26.09 11.17
N HIS A 318 -2.32 26.92 10.58
CA HIS A 318 -2.83 26.77 9.20
C HIS A 318 -3.45 25.38 8.87
N ALA A 319 -3.92 24.66 9.90
CA ALA A 319 -4.71 23.44 9.71
C ALA A 319 -6.07 23.78 9.07
N LEU A 320 -6.41 23.11 7.97
CA LEU A 320 -7.61 23.36 7.14
C LEU A 320 -7.81 24.83 6.67
N TRP A 321 -6.73 25.62 6.55
CA TRP A 321 -6.77 27.09 6.43
C TRP A 321 -7.77 27.64 5.39
N THR A 322 -7.76 27.11 4.16
CA THR A 322 -8.56 27.63 3.04
C THR A 322 -9.91 26.93 2.84
N ASN A 323 -10.32 26.02 3.72
CA ASN A 323 -11.58 25.27 3.56
C ASN A 323 -12.75 26.25 3.39
N ILE A 324 -13.67 25.98 2.46
CA ILE A 324 -14.82 26.84 2.16
C ILE A 324 -16.11 26.12 2.54
N THR A 325 -16.43 25.04 1.81
CA THR A 325 -17.64 24.24 2.03
C THR A 325 -17.36 22.82 2.51
N GLY A 326 -16.11 22.35 2.48
CA GLY A 326 -15.73 20.98 2.87
C GLY A 326 -16.19 20.62 4.28
N GLN A 327 -16.67 19.39 4.48
CA GLN A 327 -17.30 18.92 5.73
C GLN A 327 -16.64 17.65 6.26
N GLN A 328 -16.81 17.37 7.55
CA GLN A 328 -16.34 16.16 8.23
C GLN A 328 -14.82 15.92 8.14
N ASN A 329 -14.02 16.96 7.88
CA ASN A 329 -12.57 16.83 7.77
C ASN A 329 -11.89 16.92 9.14
N THR A 330 -10.92 16.03 9.40
CA THR A 330 -10.03 16.11 10.56
C THR A 330 -8.62 16.46 10.10
N ALA A 331 -8.05 17.58 10.58
CA ALA A 331 -6.68 17.99 10.34
C ALA A 331 -5.97 18.25 11.68
N ILE A 332 -4.88 17.54 11.94
CA ILE A 332 -4.08 17.68 13.17
C ILE A 332 -2.60 17.78 12.78
N GLY A 333 -2.05 18.99 12.83
CA GLY A 333 -0.67 19.27 12.46
C GLY A 333 -0.46 20.66 11.87
N HIS A 334 0.80 21.12 11.86
CA HIS A 334 1.20 22.31 11.13
C HIS A 334 0.99 22.11 9.62
N ASN A 335 0.22 22.99 9.00
CA ASN A 335 -0.21 22.91 7.60
C ASN A 335 -0.90 21.58 7.20
N ALA A 336 -1.63 20.95 8.13
CA ALA A 336 -2.44 19.79 7.80
C ALA A 336 -3.64 20.23 6.93
N MET A 337 -3.74 19.71 5.70
CA MET A 337 -4.82 19.94 4.74
C MET A 337 -5.08 21.42 4.39
N THR A 338 -4.02 22.26 4.39
CA THR A 338 -4.10 23.72 4.26
C THR A 338 -4.87 24.22 3.04
N ALA A 339 -4.70 23.58 1.88
CA ALA A 339 -5.28 24.03 0.60
C ALA A 339 -6.70 23.51 0.30
N ASN A 340 -7.36 22.84 1.27
CA ASN A 340 -8.70 22.30 1.04
C ASN A 340 -9.69 23.42 0.70
N THR A 341 -10.66 23.14 -0.15
CA THR A 341 -11.75 24.07 -0.50
C THR A 341 -13.07 23.39 -0.21
N ASP A 342 -13.37 22.34 -0.98
CA ASP A 342 -14.66 21.67 -0.98
C ASP A 342 -14.56 20.17 -0.62
N GLY A 343 -13.34 19.61 -0.56
CA GLY A 343 -13.10 18.20 -0.24
C GLY A 343 -13.65 17.81 1.14
N GLY A 344 -14.28 16.63 1.23
CA GLY A 344 -15.00 16.18 2.43
C GLY A 344 -14.54 14.83 2.98
N SER A 345 -14.85 14.60 4.25
CA SER A 345 -14.64 13.34 4.99
C SER A 345 -13.17 12.87 4.97
N ASN A 346 -12.21 13.79 4.93
CA ASN A 346 -10.77 13.49 4.93
C ASN A 346 -10.19 13.50 6.35
N THR A 347 -9.17 12.69 6.60
CA THR A 347 -8.39 12.70 7.85
C THR A 347 -6.91 12.91 7.55
N ALA A 348 -6.31 14.00 8.03
CA ALA A 348 -4.91 14.37 7.85
C ALA A 348 -4.23 14.62 9.21
N VAL A 349 -3.33 13.74 9.64
CA VAL A 349 -2.65 13.81 10.93
C VAL A 349 -1.14 13.77 10.70
N GLY A 350 -0.48 14.92 10.88
CA GLY A 350 0.94 15.12 10.62
C GLY A 350 1.24 16.49 10.03
N GLN A 351 2.50 16.93 10.13
CA GLN A 351 2.95 18.15 9.46
C GLN A 351 2.88 17.98 7.94
N ASN A 352 2.32 18.96 7.23
CA ASN A 352 2.08 18.94 5.78
C ASN A 352 1.25 17.73 5.27
N ALA A 353 0.53 17.00 6.13
CA ALA A 353 -0.35 15.90 5.69
C ALA A 353 -1.48 16.47 4.81
N MET A 354 -1.67 15.92 3.60
CA MET A 354 -2.62 16.42 2.59
C MET A 354 -2.49 17.92 2.24
N LEU A 355 -1.29 18.51 2.36
CA LEU A 355 -1.01 19.94 2.17
C LEU A 355 -1.77 20.61 1.00
N SER A 356 -1.83 19.94 -0.15
CA SER A 356 -2.30 20.48 -1.43
C SER A 356 -3.71 20.01 -1.85
N ASN A 357 -4.40 19.23 -1.01
CA ASN A 357 -5.72 18.68 -1.33
C ASN A 357 -6.71 19.82 -1.55
N THR A 358 -7.44 19.83 -2.68
CA THR A 358 -8.40 20.91 -2.99
C THR A 358 -9.84 20.39 -2.90
N THR A 359 -10.17 19.36 -3.67
CA THR A 359 -11.50 18.73 -3.72
C THR A 359 -11.49 17.22 -3.47
N GLY A 360 -10.30 16.61 -3.37
CA GLY A 360 -10.13 15.21 -2.98
C GLY A 360 -10.86 14.89 -1.67
N SER A 361 -11.54 13.74 -1.62
CA SER A 361 -12.47 13.37 -0.55
C SER A 361 -12.29 11.93 -0.08
N HIS A 362 -12.74 11.61 1.13
CA HIS A 362 -12.61 10.29 1.77
C HIS A 362 -11.16 9.78 1.90
N ASN A 363 -10.16 10.66 1.92
CA ASN A 363 -8.76 10.28 2.05
C ASN A 363 -8.32 10.20 3.53
N THR A 364 -7.43 9.27 3.86
CA THR A 364 -6.76 9.18 5.17
C THR A 364 -5.26 9.33 4.98
N ALA A 365 -4.64 10.24 5.73
CA ALA A 365 -3.22 10.56 5.70
C ALA A 365 -2.67 10.68 7.13
N LEU A 366 -1.81 9.74 7.55
CA LEU A 366 -1.24 9.69 8.90
C LEU A 366 0.30 9.63 8.81
N GLY A 367 0.95 10.77 8.99
CA GLY A 367 2.41 10.92 8.90
C GLY A 367 2.85 12.28 8.36
N GLN A 368 4.11 12.64 8.57
CA GLN A 368 4.70 13.84 7.95
C GLN A 368 4.63 13.71 6.42
N ALA A 369 4.06 14.73 5.77
CA ALA A 369 3.87 14.81 4.32
C ALA A 369 3.16 13.59 3.69
N ALA A 370 2.39 12.82 4.47
CA ALA A 370 1.54 11.77 3.93
C ALA A 370 0.51 12.40 2.96
N LEU A 371 0.43 11.88 1.74
CA LEU A 371 -0.49 12.31 0.68
C LEU A 371 -0.41 13.83 0.33
N ALA A 372 0.76 14.46 0.53
CA ALA A 372 0.89 15.93 0.54
C ALA A 372 0.51 16.65 -0.77
N TYR A 373 0.71 16.03 -1.94
CA TYR A 373 0.42 16.64 -3.26
C TYR A 373 -0.88 16.15 -3.91
N ASN A 374 -1.75 15.47 -3.16
CA ASN A 374 -3.10 15.13 -3.66
C ASN A 374 -3.86 16.41 -3.97
N THR A 375 -4.67 16.40 -5.04
CA THR A 375 -5.49 17.53 -5.45
C THR A 375 -6.95 17.12 -5.49
N THR A 376 -7.30 16.18 -6.38
CA THR A 376 -8.66 15.67 -6.59
C THR A 376 -8.79 14.16 -6.34
N GLY A 377 -7.69 13.45 -6.05
CA GLY A 377 -7.72 12.01 -5.77
C GLY A 377 -8.57 11.69 -4.53
N TYR A 378 -9.26 10.55 -4.54
CA TYR A 378 -10.23 10.17 -3.51
C TYR A 378 -10.09 8.73 -3.03
N SER A 379 -10.60 8.47 -1.82
CA SER A 379 -10.55 7.17 -1.14
C SER A 379 -9.15 6.56 -0.96
N ASN A 380 -8.10 7.40 -0.92
CA ASN A 380 -6.74 6.94 -0.69
C ASN A 380 -6.42 6.84 0.80
N THR A 381 -5.67 5.81 1.20
CA THR A 381 -5.14 5.64 2.56
C THR A 381 -3.62 5.68 2.52
N ALA A 382 -3.01 6.65 3.18
CA ALA A 382 -1.56 6.86 3.28
C ALA A 382 -1.14 6.91 4.76
N VAL A 383 -0.34 5.96 5.21
CA VAL A 383 0.17 5.87 6.59
C VAL A 383 1.69 5.73 6.55
N GLY A 384 2.39 6.64 7.21
CA GLY A 384 3.85 6.72 7.25
C GLY A 384 4.42 8.01 6.67
N GLU A 385 5.63 8.35 7.10
CA GLU A 385 6.39 9.50 6.60
C GLU A 385 6.59 9.41 5.07
N ASN A 386 6.22 10.48 4.35
CA ASN A 386 6.26 10.56 2.89
C ASN A 386 5.47 9.44 2.16
N SER A 387 4.54 8.76 2.84
CA SER A 387 3.64 7.77 2.20
C SER A 387 2.75 8.46 1.17
N MET A 388 2.71 7.92 -0.05
CA MET A 388 1.88 8.40 -1.18
C MET A 388 2.08 9.90 -1.51
N VAL A 389 3.24 10.48 -1.20
CA VAL A 389 3.47 11.93 -1.19
C VAL A 389 3.19 12.60 -2.55
N GLY A 390 3.51 11.95 -3.67
CA GLY A 390 3.36 12.47 -5.03
C GLY A 390 2.01 12.25 -5.71
N ASN A 391 1.05 11.56 -5.08
CA ASN A 391 -0.25 11.27 -5.71
C ASN A 391 -1.01 12.55 -5.95
N THR A 392 -1.37 12.85 -7.20
CA THR A 392 -2.08 14.09 -7.55
C THR A 392 -3.57 13.84 -7.77
N ILE A 393 -3.89 12.79 -8.54
CA ILE A 393 -5.26 12.44 -8.95
C ILE A 393 -5.59 10.95 -8.82
N GLY A 394 -4.62 10.09 -8.50
CA GLY A 394 -4.85 8.65 -8.34
C GLY A 394 -5.85 8.32 -7.22
N ILE A 395 -6.60 7.23 -7.38
CA ILE A 395 -7.77 6.89 -6.54
C ILE A 395 -7.66 5.51 -5.90
N ALA A 396 -8.34 5.33 -4.77
CA ALA A 396 -8.50 4.05 -4.08
C ALA A 396 -7.19 3.28 -3.79
N ASN A 397 -6.08 4.01 -3.63
CA ASN A 397 -4.79 3.42 -3.27
C ASN A 397 -4.65 3.24 -1.75
N THR A 398 -3.92 2.23 -1.31
CA THR A 398 -3.51 2.02 0.09
C THR A 398 -1.99 1.96 0.16
N ALA A 399 -1.36 2.78 1.01
CA ALA A 399 0.08 2.90 1.17
C ALA A 399 0.45 2.98 2.65
N VAL A 400 0.94 1.88 3.24
CA VAL A 400 1.24 1.75 4.67
C VAL A 400 2.72 1.43 4.86
N GLY A 401 3.52 2.45 5.18
CA GLY A 401 4.97 2.37 5.36
C GLY A 401 5.68 3.63 4.89
N LYS A 402 6.86 3.91 5.46
CA LYS A 402 7.70 5.06 5.06
C LYS A 402 8.01 4.98 3.56
N ALA A 403 7.76 6.08 2.85
CA ALA A 403 7.90 6.20 1.39
C ALA A 403 7.23 5.08 0.56
N SER A 404 6.18 4.44 1.10
CA SER A 404 5.35 3.52 0.30
C SER A 404 4.57 4.32 -0.76
N LEU A 405 4.49 3.79 -1.98
CA LEU A 405 3.79 4.39 -3.13
C LEU A 405 4.21 5.85 -3.45
N ALA A 406 5.44 6.25 -3.11
CA ALA A 406 5.82 7.66 -2.96
C ALA A 406 5.74 8.50 -4.24
N THR A 407 6.12 7.97 -5.42
CA THR A 407 6.10 8.71 -6.69
C THR A 407 4.83 8.52 -7.52
N ASN A 408 3.83 7.80 -7.01
CA ASN A 408 2.60 7.54 -7.78
C ASN A 408 1.93 8.86 -8.09
N THR A 409 1.58 9.13 -9.35
CA THR A 409 0.95 10.41 -9.75
C THR A 409 -0.52 10.21 -10.08
N THR A 410 -0.83 9.21 -10.91
CA THR A 410 -2.16 8.90 -11.43
C THR A 410 -2.55 7.43 -11.26
N GLY A 411 -1.60 6.55 -10.89
CA GLY A 411 -1.87 5.14 -10.65
C GLY A 411 -2.94 4.94 -9.56
N SER A 412 -3.75 3.90 -9.72
CA SER A 412 -4.99 3.71 -8.95
C SER A 412 -5.21 2.25 -8.57
N TYR A 413 -5.97 2.03 -7.48
CA TYR A 413 -6.25 0.71 -6.92
C TYR A 413 -5.00 -0.09 -6.49
N ASN A 414 -3.88 0.57 -6.20
CA ASN A 414 -2.67 -0.09 -5.73
C ASN A 414 -2.67 -0.27 -4.21
N THR A 415 -2.15 -1.40 -3.72
CA THR A 415 -1.92 -1.69 -2.31
C THR A 415 -0.43 -1.87 -2.05
N ALA A 416 0.18 -0.97 -1.29
CA ALA A 416 1.58 -0.99 -0.88
C ALA A 416 1.69 -1.07 0.65
N VAL A 417 2.30 -2.11 1.21
CA VAL A 417 2.44 -2.30 2.66
C VAL A 417 3.87 -2.72 3.00
N GLY A 418 4.62 -1.82 3.62
CA GLY A 418 6.05 -1.96 3.92
C GLY A 418 6.84 -0.69 3.59
N GLU A 419 8.04 -0.52 4.17
CA GLU A 419 8.95 0.54 3.72
C GLU A 419 9.24 0.36 2.22
N LYS A 420 9.07 1.45 1.45
CA LYS A 420 9.39 1.53 0.02
C LYS A 420 8.69 0.50 -0.89
N ALA A 421 7.59 -0.10 -0.44
CA ALA A 421 6.72 -0.87 -1.31
C ALA A 421 6.17 0.03 -2.44
N LEU A 422 6.28 -0.40 -3.70
CA LEU A 422 5.89 0.36 -4.91
C LEU A 422 6.45 1.81 -4.98
N THR A 423 7.66 2.07 -4.47
CA THR A 423 8.21 3.45 -4.37
C THR A 423 8.16 4.22 -5.69
N LEU A 424 8.61 3.59 -6.79
CA LEU A 424 8.79 4.21 -8.11
C LEU A 424 7.60 4.03 -9.07
N SER A 425 6.44 3.56 -8.57
CA SER A 425 5.21 3.59 -9.36
C SER A 425 4.84 5.01 -9.73
N THR A 426 4.44 5.24 -10.98
CA THR A 426 4.01 6.55 -11.46
C THR A 426 2.56 6.48 -11.96
N ILE A 427 2.29 5.53 -12.86
CA ILE A 427 0.99 5.33 -13.51
C ILE A 427 0.39 3.93 -13.33
N GLY A 428 1.18 2.96 -12.84
CA GLY A 428 0.77 1.56 -12.68
C GLY A 428 -0.48 1.39 -11.80
N GLN A 429 -1.28 0.37 -12.10
CA GLN A 429 -2.61 0.17 -11.52
C GLN A 429 -2.86 -1.28 -11.08
N GLN A 430 -3.74 -1.43 -10.09
CA GLN A 430 -4.20 -2.72 -9.57
C GLN A 430 -3.05 -3.64 -9.08
N ASN A 431 -1.94 -3.05 -8.63
CA ASN A 431 -0.79 -3.78 -8.10
C ASN A 431 -0.91 -3.97 -6.58
N THR A 432 -0.52 -5.14 -6.09
CA THR A 432 -0.38 -5.45 -4.65
C THR A 432 1.10 -5.69 -4.32
N ALA A 433 1.64 -4.99 -3.32
CA ALA A 433 3.03 -5.08 -2.89
C ALA A 433 3.10 -5.09 -1.35
N VAL A 434 3.35 -6.25 -0.76
CA VAL A 434 3.39 -6.44 0.71
C VAL A 434 4.78 -6.94 1.10
N GLY A 435 5.61 -6.05 1.65
CA GLY A 435 6.97 -6.33 2.08
C GLY A 435 7.90 -5.13 1.94
N HIS A 436 9.01 -5.15 2.68
CA HIS A 436 10.10 -4.18 2.54
C HIS A 436 10.67 -4.23 1.10
N HIS A 437 10.63 -3.10 0.40
CA HIS A 437 10.99 -2.95 -1.03
C HIS A 437 10.25 -3.92 -1.97
N ALA A 438 9.06 -4.41 -1.61
CA ALA A 438 8.23 -5.18 -2.53
C ALA A 438 7.86 -4.31 -3.75
N MET A 439 8.11 -4.83 -4.96
CA MET A 439 7.81 -4.17 -6.24
C MET A 439 8.40 -2.75 -6.40
N SER A 440 9.54 -2.47 -5.76
CA SER A 440 10.00 -1.09 -5.52
C SER A 440 10.26 -0.23 -6.78
N ALA A 441 10.66 -0.87 -7.89
CA ALA A 441 11.03 -0.20 -9.14
C ALA A 441 9.93 -0.12 -10.20
N ASN A 442 8.75 -0.71 -9.96
CA ASN A 442 7.68 -0.82 -10.96
C ASN A 442 7.13 0.54 -11.33
N THR A 443 7.44 1.04 -12.54
CA THR A 443 7.00 2.34 -13.03
C THR A 443 5.60 2.30 -13.63
N GLU A 444 5.34 1.31 -14.49
CA GLU A 444 4.15 1.23 -15.37
C GLU A 444 3.44 -0.13 -15.33
N GLY A 445 4.08 -1.18 -14.82
CA GLY A 445 3.49 -2.53 -14.76
C GLY A 445 2.18 -2.57 -13.97
N ASN A 446 1.24 -3.39 -14.43
CA ASN A 446 -0.13 -3.49 -13.92
C ASN A 446 -0.48 -4.92 -13.49
N TYR A 447 -1.47 -5.08 -12.61
CA TYR A 447 -2.00 -6.39 -12.16
C TYR A 447 -0.97 -7.30 -11.46
N ASN A 448 0.13 -6.75 -10.97
CA ASN A 448 1.18 -7.54 -10.32
C ASN A 448 0.89 -7.76 -8.83
N THR A 449 1.22 -8.93 -8.30
CA THR A 449 1.09 -9.27 -6.86
C THR A 449 2.44 -9.70 -6.30
N ALA A 450 3.10 -8.83 -5.54
CA ALA A 450 4.34 -9.10 -4.80
C ALA A 450 4.04 -9.24 -3.30
N VAL A 451 4.39 -10.37 -2.68
CA VAL A 451 4.27 -10.61 -1.24
C VAL A 451 5.56 -11.24 -0.72
N GLY A 452 6.38 -10.44 -0.04
CA GLY A 452 7.69 -10.83 0.46
C GLY A 452 8.69 -9.67 0.40
N GLN A 453 9.76 -9.75 1.21
CA GLN A 453 10.88 -8.81 1.12
C GLN A 453 11.55 -8.96 -0.26
N ASN A 454 11.77 -7.84 -0.94
CA ASN A 454 12.33 -7.76 -2.30
C ASN A 454 11.58 -8.58 -3.38
N ALA A 455 10.33 -8.99 -3.16
CA ALA A 455 9.53 -9.66 -4.19
C ALA A 455 9.27 -8.69 -5.36
N MET A 456 9.58 -9.10 -6.60
CA MET A 456 9.57 -8.27 -7.81
C MET A 456 10.32 -6.92 -7.67
N LEU A 457 11.40 -6.88 -6.89
CA LEU A 457 12.19 -5.68 -6.56
C LEU A 457 12.41 -4.71 -7.75
N SER A 458 12.75 -5.28 -8.91
CA SER A 458 13.24 -4.57 -10.12
C SER A 458 12.28 -4.57 -11.30
N ASN A 459 11.02 -5.03 -11.13
CA ASN A 459 10.01 -4.96 -12.21
C ASN A 459 9.90 -3.53 -12.73
N LEU A 460 9.82 -3.34 -14.05
CA LEU A 460 9.68 -2.00 -14.66
C LEU A 460 8.28 -1.87 -15.28
N THR A 461 8.02 -2.70 -16.30
CA THR A 461 6.78 -2.67 -17.10
C THR A 461 6.06 -4.01 -17.17
N GLY A 462 6.67 -5.10 -16.69
CA GLY A 462 6.07 -6.44 -16.68
C GLY A 462 4.72 -6.46 -15.96
N ALA A 463 3.74 -7.19 -16.49
CA ALA A 463 2.36 -7.17 -16.03
C ALA A 463 1.78 -8.56 -15.72
N SER A 464 0.74 -8.59 -14.89
CA SER A 464 0.01 -9.80 -14.48
C SER A 464 0.90 -10.88 -13.84
N ASN A 465 1.99 -10.48 -13.17
CA ASN A 465 2.90 -11.40 -12.49
C ASN A 465 2.50 -11.62 -11.02
N THR A 466 2.69 -12.84 -10.51
CA THR A 466 2.51 -13.19 -9.10
C THR A 466 3.83 -13.65 -8.50
N ALA A 467 4.25 -13.05 -7.39
CA ALA A 467 5.50 -13.35 -6.69
C ALA A 467 5.26 -13.43 -5.17
N LEU A 468 5.28 -14.65 -4.61
CA LEU A 468 5.04 -14.92 -3.19
C LEU A 468 6.28 -15.59 -2.57
N GLY A 469 7.05 -14.84 -1.81
CA GLY A 469 8.28 -15.29 -1.17
C GLY A 469 9.36 -14.21 -1.12
N GLN A 470 10.37 -14.40 -0.27
CA GLN A 470 11.55 -13.53 -0.27
C GLN A 470 12.26 -13.59 -1.63
N ALA A 471 12.50 -12.43 -2.24
CA ALA A 471 13.14 -12.28 -3.55
C ALA A 471 12.51 -13.12 -4.69
N ALA A 472 11.24 -13.52 -4.55
CA ALA A 472 10.51 -14.15 -5.64
C ALA A 472 10.44 -13.18 -6.84
N LEU A 473 10.82 -13.64 -8.03
CA LEU A 473 10.78 -12.88 -9.29
C LEU A 473 11.53 -11.52 -9.23
N ALA A 474 12.56 -11.39 -8.40
CA ALA A 474 13.13 -10.10 -8.01
C ALA A 474 13.73 -9.25 -9.15
N TYR A 475 14.31 -9.87 -10.17
CA TYR A 475 14.99 -9.18 -11.29
C TYR A 475 14.19 -9.15 -12.60
N ASN A 476 12.89 -9.46 -12.54
CA ASN A 476 11.99 -9.24 -13.68
C ASN A 476 12.06 -7.79 -14.13
N THR A 477 12.07 -7.53 -15.44
CA THR A 477 12.08 -6.17 -15.99
C THR A 477 10.82 -5.93 -16.82
N THR A 478 10.54 -6.85 -17.74
CA THR A 478 9.47 -6.77 -18.75
C THR A 478 8.65 -8.05 -18.87
N GLY A 479 9.14 -9.17 -18.31
CA GLY A 479 8.43 -10.45 -18.30
C GLY A 479 7.03 -10.34 -17.69
N SER A 480 6.07 -11.06 -18.26
CA SER A 480 4.63 -10.95 -17.92
C SER A 480 3.97 -12.31 -17.81
N PHE A 481 2.86 -12.38 -17.07
CA PHE A 481 2.11 -13.61 -16.76
C PHE A 481 2.91 -14.69 -15.99
N ASN A 482 4.01 -14.31 -15.32
CA ASN A 482 4.81 -15.26 -14.55
C ASN A 482 4.24 -15.47 -13.15
N THR A 483 4.29 -16.71 -12.65
CA THR A 483 3.94 -17.06 -11.26
C THR A 483 5.17 -17.65 -10.56
N ALA A 484 5.63 -17.01 -9.49
CA ALA A 484 6.77 -17.44 -8.68
C ALA A 484 6.36 -17.56 -7.21
N VAL A 485 6.43 -18.76 -6.64
CA VAL A 485 5.97 -19.04 -5.27
C VAL A 485 7.07 -19.80 -4.53
N GLY A 486 7.83 -19.10 -3.69
CA GLY A 486 8.93 -19.66 -2.91
C GLY A 486 10.08 -18.66 -2.75
N GLU A 487 10.91 -18.90 -1.72
CA GLU A 487 12.15 -18.16 -1.51
C GLU A 487 13.07 -18.32 -2.73
N ASN A 488 13.52 -17.19 -3.30
CA ASN A 488 14.35 -17.12 -4.51
C ASN A 488 13.74 -17.85 -5.75
N SER A 489 12.43 -18.10 -5.77
CA SER A 489 11.75 -18.66 -6.95
C SER A 489 11.78 -17.66 -8.10
N MET A 490 12.20 -18.13 -9.29
CA MET A 490 12.28 -17.36 -10.53
C MET A 490 13.10 -16.05 -10.43
N VAL A 491 14.06 -15.98 -9.49
CA VAL A 491 14.73 -14.74 -9.07
C VAL A 491 15.43 -13.99 -10.22
N GLY A 492 16.05 -14.71 -11.16
CA GLY A 492 16.82 -14.16 -12.28
C GLY A 492 16.03 -13.80 -13.55
N ASN A 493 14.73 -14.12 -13.64
CA ASN A 493 13.94 -13.88 -14.86
C ASN A 493 13.94 -12.40 -15.18
N THR A 494 14.22 -12.01 -16.44
CA THR A 494 14.25 -10.60 -16.85
C THR A 494 13.14 -10.29 -17.86
N ILE A 495 13.00 -11.14 -18.89
CA ILE A 495 12.11 -10.95 -20.04
C ILE A 495 11.16 -12.15 -20.23
N GLY A 496 11.53 -13.35 -19.73
CA GLY A 496 10.74 -14.57 -19.90
C GLY A 496 9.27 -14.43 -19.45
N ILE A 497 8.35 -15.07 -20.19
CA ILE A 497 6.90 -14.91 -20.01
C ILE A 497 6.20 -16.24 -19.71
N ALA A 498 5.02 -16.14 -19.08
CA ALA A 498 4.12 -17.26 -18.83
C ALA A 498 4.74 -18.47 -18.12
N ASN A 499 5.80 -18.26 -17.33
CA ASN A 499 6.44 -19.31 -16.53
C ASN A 499 5.69 -19.51 -15.20
N THR A 500 5.65 -20.76 -14.72
CA THR A 500 5.16 -21.11 -13.39
C THR A 500 6.28 -21.77 -12.59
N ALA A 501 6.67 -21.19 -11.46
CA ALA A 501 7.70 -21.69 -10.57
C ALA A 501 7.13 -21.76 -9.13
N VAL A 502 7.13 -22.95 -8.52
CA VAL A 502 6.55 -23.20 -7.20
C VAL A 502 7.50 -24.09 -6.41
N GLY A 503 8.19 -23.51 -5.42
CA GLY A 503 9.21 -24.16 -4.60
C GLY A 503 10.45 -23.28 -4.43
N LYS A 504 11.24 -23.54 -3.39
CA LYS A 504 12.49 -22.79 -3.13
C LYS A 504 13.47 -22.94 -4.29
N ALA A 505 13.99 -21.82 -4.80
CA ALA A 505 14.90 -21.77 -5.95
C ALA A 505 14.41 -22.53 -7.20
N SER A 506 13.09 -22.69 -7.37
CA SER A 506 12.50 -23.16 -8.63
C SER A 506 12.75 -22.13 -9.75
N LEU A 507 13.16 -22.60 -10.93
CA LEU A 507 13.41 -21.79 -12.13
C LEU A 507 14.37 -20.59 -11.89
N ALA A 508 15.29 -20.71 -10.93
CA ALA A 508 15.95 -19.56 -10.30
C ALA A 508 16.82 -18.70 -11.24
N THR A 509 17.49 -19.32 -12.22
CA THR A 509 18.43 -18.62 -13.13
C THR A 509 17.87 -18.32 -14.52
N ASN A 510 16.57 -18.57 -14.75
CA ASN A 510 15.92 -18.28 -16.03
C ASN A 510 16.08 -16.81 -16.36
N THR A 511 16.31 -16.47 -17.62
CA THR A 511 16.48 -15.07 -18.06
C THR A 511 15.41 -14.67 -19.07
N THR A 512 15.25 -15.50 -20.10
CA THR A 512 14.38 -15.27 -21.26
C THR A 512 13.51 -16.49 -21.60
N GLY A 513 13.81 -17.67 -21.04
CA GLY A 513 13.00 -18.87 -21.21
C GLY A 513 11.56 -18.64 -20.80
N SER A 514 10.63 -19.26 -21.52
CA SER A 514 9.20 -18.96 -21.47
C SER A 514 8.35 -20.22 -21.50
N TYR A 515 7.13 -20.13 -20.97
CA TYR A 515 6.18 -21.24 -20.86
C TYR A 515 6.68 -22.47 -20.06
N ASN A 516 7.68 -22.30 -19.20
CA ASN A 516 8.18 -23.39 -18.35
C ASN A 516 7.32 -23.57 -17.09
N THR A 517 7.12 -24.81 -16.66
CA THR A 517 6.48 -25.16 -15.39
C THR A 517 7.48 -25.90 -14.50
N ALA A 518 7.73 -25.38 -13.29
CA ALA A 518 8.73 -25.87 -12.35
C ALA A 518 8.12 -25.98 -10.93
N VAL A 519 7.75 -27.19 -10.50
CA VAL A 519 7.07 -27.44 -9.21
C VAL A 519 7.92 -28.36 -8.33
N GLY A 520 8.65 -27.78 -7.39
CA GLY A 520 9.57 -28.47 -6.49
C GLY A 520 10.72 -27.57 -6.03
N GLU A 521 11.45 -27.96 -4.99
CA GLU A 521 12.73 -27.31 -4.70
C GLU A 521 13.70 -27.57 -5.87
N LYS A 522 14.32 -26.50 -6.38
CA LYS A 522 15.31 -26.54 -7.48
C LYS A 522 14.84 -27.18 -8.80
N ALA A 523 13.53 -27.36 -9.01
CA ALA A 523 13.00 -27.73 -10.32
C ALA A 523 13.42 -26.66 -11.37
N LEU A 524 14.03 -27.09 -12.48
CA LEU A 524 14.61 -26.21 -13.52
C LEU A 524 15.56 -25.11 -13.00
N ALA A 525 16.28 -25.35 -11.90
CA ALA A 525 17.08 -24.30 -11.22
C ALA A 525 18.11 -23.58 -12.12
N LEU A 526 18.79 -24.31 -13.01
CA LEU A 526 19.85 -23.80 -13.89
C LEU A 526 19.38 -23.45 -15.33
N SER A 527 18.07 -23.47 -15.60
CA SER A 527 17.52 -23.09 -16.90
C SER A 527 17.71 -21.61 -17.15
N THR A 528 18.23 -21.24 -18.32
CA THR A 528 18.56 -19.84 -18.65
C THR A 528 17.72 -19.29 -19.81
N ILE A 529 17.53 -20.09 -20.87
CA ILE A 529 16.78 -19.71 -22.08
C ILE A 529 15.79 -20.79 -22.57
N GLY A 530 15.91 -22.04 -22.07
CA GLY A 530 15.05 -23.16 -22.48
C GLY A 530 13.55 -22.91 -22.24
N GLN A 531 12.70 -23.50 -23.08
CA GLN A 531 11.28 -23.17 -23.21
C GLN A 531 10.38 -24.41 -23.19
N GLN A 532 9.13 -24.19 -22.77
CA GLN A 532 8.06 -25.20 -22.78
C GLN A 532 8.40 -26.50 -22.01
N ASN A 533 9.32 -26.42 -21.05
CA ASN A 533 9.69 -27.55 -20.20
C ASN A 533 8.72 -27.69 -19.02
N THR A 534 8.40 -28.92 -18.62
CA THR A 534 7.60 -29.25 -17.44
C THR A 534 8.43 -30.09 -16.48
N ALA A 535 8.71 -29.56 -15.29
CA ALA A 535 9.49 -30.20 -14.24
C ALA A 535 8.70 -30.23 -12.94
N VAL A 536 8.36 -31.42 -12.44
CA VAL A 536 7.54 -31.61 -11.24
C VAL A 536 8.21 -32.64 -10.33
N GLY A 537 8.76 -32.16 -9.22
CA GLY A 537 9.57 -32.92 -8.27
C GLY A 537 10.82 -32.16 -7.82
N GLN A 538 11.48 -32.63 -6.77
CA GLN A 538 12.73 -32.05 -6.31
C GLN A 538 13.82 -32.24 -7.38
N SER A 539 14.51 -31.15 -7.74
CA SER A 539 15.58 -31.12 -8.74
C SER A 539 15.23 -31.66 -10.13
N ALA A 540 13.95 -31.81 -10.48
CA ALA A 540 13.52 -32.22 -11.82
C ALA A 540 14.04 -31.22 -12.87
N LEU A 541 14.67 -31.71 -13.95
CA LEU A 541 15.38 -30.89 -14.95
C LEU A 541 16.37 -29.86 -14.35
N GLY A 542 16.97 -30.18 -13.19
CA GLY A 542 17.72 -29.23 -12.37
C GLY A 542 18.87 -28.49 -13.09
N ALA A 543 19.54 -29.15 -14.03
CA ALA A 543 20.67 -28.60 -14.80
C ALA A 543 20.33 -28.20 -16.26
N ASN A 544 19.06 -28.30 -16.69
CA ASN A 544 18.65 -27.91 -18.05
C ASN A 544 19.10 -26.48 -18.33
N ILE A 545 19.85 -26.22 -19.41
CA ILE A 545 20.36 -24.88 -19.72
C ILE A 545 19.50 -24.27 -20.83
N ASP A 546 19.50 -24.96 -21.98
CA ASP A 546 18.92 -24.50 -23.24
C ASP A 546 17.83 -25.47 -23.78
N GLY A 547 17.81 -26.72 -23.31
CA GLY A 547 16.94 -27.77 -23.84
C GLY A 547 15.44 -27.45 -23.74
N ASN A 548 14.68 -27.80 -24.77
CA ASN A 548 13.28 -27.43 -24.94
C ASN A 548 12.32 -28.64 -24.91
N TYR A 549 11.05 -28.38 -24.59
CA TYR A 549 9.95 -29.36 -24.61
C TYR A 549 10.13 -30.61 -23.73
N ASN A 550 11.03 -30.57 -22.74
CA ASN A 550 11.26 -31.72 -21.87
C ASN A 550 10.19 -31.83 -20.78
N THR A 551 9.73 -33.04 -20.50
CA THR A 551 8.79 -33.36 -19.40
C THR A 551 9.47 -34.27 -18.39
N ALA A 552 9.50 -33.87 -17.13
CA ALA A 552 10.17 -34.56 -16.03
C ALA A 552 9.24 -34.59 -14.80
N LEU A 553 8.71 -35.77 -14.46
CA LEU A 553 7.81 -35.98 -13.31
C LEU A 553 8.40 -37.00 -12.33
N GLY A 554 9.03 -36.50 -11.28
CA GLY A 554 9.71 -37.30 -10.25
C GLY A 554 10.88 -36.54 -9.60
N MET A 555 11.49 -37.13 -8.56
CA MET A 555 12.71 -36.61 -7.96
C MET A 555 13.91 -36.91 -8.87
N ASN A 556 14.77 -35.92 -9.13
CA ASN A 556 15.97 -36.03 -9.98
C ASN A 556 15.72 -36.50 -11.43
N THR A 557 14.47 -36.55 -11.88
CA THR A 557 14.11 -36.88 -13.28
C THR A 557 14.75 -35.86 -14.22
N LEU A 558 15.45 -36.33 -15.27
CA LEU A 558 16.21 -35.48 -16.21
C LEU A 558 17.21 -34.51 -15.53
N PHE A 559 17.73 -34.84 -14.34
CA PHE A 559 18.50 -33.92 -13.49
C PHE A 559 19.65 -33.19 -14.22
N THR A 560 20.45 -33.89 -15.03
CA THR A 560 21.63 -33.31 -15.70
C THR A 560 21.45 -32.93 -17.17
N ASN A 561 20.20 -32.96 -17.69
CA ASN A 561 19.92 -32.52 -19.06
C ASN A 561 20.54 -31.14 -19.28
N THR A 562 21.26 -30.90 -20.38
CA THR A 562 21.84 -29.56 -20.65
C THR A 562 21.19 -28.93 -21.86
N THR A 563 21.16 -29.69 -22.96
CA THR A 563 20.69 -29.26 -24.28
C THR A 563 19.72 -30.25 -24.93
N GLY A 564 19.57 -31.46 -24.39
CA GLY A 564 18.64 -32.47 -24.91
C GLY A 564 17.19 -31.97 -24.97
N GLU A 565 16.48 -32.35 -26.04
CA GLU A 565 15.13 -31.85 -26.34
C GLU A 565 14.08 -32.96 -26.46
N GLN A 566 12.82 -32.60 -26.23
CA GLN A 566 11.64 -33.45 -26.40
C GLN A 566 11.69 -34.77 -25.59
N ASN A 567 12.46 -34.81 -24.50
CA ASN A 567 12.54 -35.98 -23.64
C ASN A 567 11.37 -36.04 -22.64
N THR A 568 10.87 -37.25 -22.35
CA THR A 568 9.83 -37.50 -21.34
C THR A 568 10.34 -38.50 -20.31
N GLY A 569 10.62 -38.04 -19.10
CA GLY A 569 10.97 -38.86 -17.94
C GLY A 569 9.84 -38.88 -16.90
N LEU A 570 9.52 -40.08 -16.40
CA LEU A 570 8.49 -40.31 -15.39
C LEU A 570 8.98 -41.32 -14.35
N GLY A 571 9.01 -40.93 -13.08
CA GLY A 571 9.57 -41.72 -11.99
C GLY A 571 10.87 -41.13 -11.45
N GLN A 572 11.30 -41.62 -10.27
CA GLN A 572 12.55 -41.18 -9.65
C GLN A 572 13.73 -41.45 -10.58
N SER A 573 14.59 -40.46 -10.77
CA SER A 573 15.87 -40.56 -11.49
C SER A 573 15.79 -41.06 -12.94
N SER A 574 14.58 -41.16 -13.51
CA SER A 574 14.37 -41.44 -14.93
C SER A 574 15.11 -40.39 -15.77
N LEU A 575 15.98 -40.85 -16.70
CA LEU A 575 16.89 -40.04 -17.51
C LEU A 575 17.82 -39.09 -16.69
N ALA A 576 18.15 -39.38 -15.42
CA ALA A 576 18.86 -38.41 -14.58
C ALA A 576 20.20 -37.93 -15.16
N TYR A 577 20.93 -38.81 -15.88
CA TYR A 577 22.24 -38.49 -16.46
C TYR A 577 22.22 -38.07 -17.95
N ASN A 578 21.03 -37.84 -18.53
CA ASN A 578 20.89 -37.33 -19.89
C ASN A 578 21.59 -35.99 -20.03
N THR A 579 22.41 -35.79 -21.06
CA THR A 579 23.15 -34.55 -21.34
C THR A 579 22.66 -33.89 -22.62
N THR A 580 22.75 -34.62 -23.75
CA THR A 580 22.35 -34.15 -25.08
C THR A 580 21.34 -35.09 -25.78
N GLY A 581 21.12 -36.29 -25.22
CA GLY A 581 20.14 -37.25 -25.70
C GLY A 581 18.75 -36.61 -25.85
N SER A 582 18.04 -36.96 -26.91
CA SER A 582 16.82 -36.26 -27.34
C SER A 582 15.78 -37.24 -27.89
N TYR A 583 14.49 -36.87 -27.82
CA TYR A 583 13.35 -37.73 -28.16
C TYR A 583 13.23 -39.02 -27.32
N ASN A 584 13.91 -39.10 -26.17
CA ASN A 584 13.84 -40.27 -25.31
C ASN A 584 12.57 -40.25 -24.44
N THR A 585 11.95 -41.41 -24.26
CA THR A 585 10.81 -41.59 -23.33
C THR A 585 11.15 -42.69 -22.33
N ALA A 586 11.15 -42.40 -21.02
CA ALA A 586 11.21 -43.45 -20.01
C ALA A 586 10.20 -43.23 -18.88
N ALA A 587 9.71 -44.36 -18.35
CA ALA A 587 8.71 -44.41 -17.31
C ALA A 587 8.99 -45.59 -16.37
N GLY A 588 9.51 -45.26 -15.18
CA GLY A 588 9.97 -46.19 -14.15
C GLY A 588 10.96 -45.51 -13.21
N GLU A 589 11.26 -46.18 -12.09
CA GLU A 589 12.44 -45.83 -11.27
C GLU A 589 13.71 -46.28 -12.01
N ASP A 590 14.72 -45.40 -12.04
CA ASP A 590 16.01 -45.57 -12.75
C ASP A 590 15.90 -45.98 -14.24
N ALA A 591 14.73 -45.77 -14.86
CA ALA A 591 14.49 -46.03 -16.27
C ALA A 591 15.31 -45.08 -17.16
N LEU A 592 16.16 -45.65 -18.00
CA LEU A 592 17.13 -44.97 -18.88
C LEU A 592 18.11 -44.05 -18.10
N LEU A 593 18.44 -44.43 -16.84
CA LEU A 593 19.21 -43.64 -15.87
C LEU A 593 20.50 -43.03 -16.43
N ASN A 594 21.38 -43.87 -17.00
CA ASN A 594 22.76 -43.48 -17.37
C ASN A 594 22.91 -43.01 -18.83
N ASN A 595 21.81 -42.79 -19.55
CA ASN A 595 21.86 -42.27 -20.92
C ASN A 595 22.46 -40.89 -20.90
N THR A 596 23.50 -40.60 -21.68
CA THR A 596 24.09 -39.26 -21.82
C THR A 596 23.58 -38.65 -23.12
N ASP A 597 23.84 -39.32 -24.23
CA ASP A 597 23.71 -38.75 -25.57
C ASP A 597 22.89 -39.62 -26.52
N GLY A 598 22.51 -40.85 -26.12
CA GLY A 598 21.62 -41.71 -26.90
C GLY A 598 20.25 -41.07 -27.14
N HIS A 599 19.68 -41.27 -28.33
CA HIS A 599 18.46 -40.64 -28.82
C HIS A 599 17.33 -41.63 -29.12
N ARG A 600 16.08 -41.15 -29.12
CA ARG A 600 14.86 -41.90 -29.58
C ARG A 600 14.57 -43.19 -28.81
N ASN A 601 15.21 -43.42 -27.66
CA ASN A 601 15.01 -44.61 -26.84
C ASN A 601 13.65 -44.58 -26.11
N THR A 602 13.02 -45.74 -25.95
CA THR A 602 11.80 -45.95 -25.17
C THR A 602 12.03 -46.97 -24.07
N ALA A 603 11.91 -46.60 -22.79
CA ALA A 603 12.17 -47.46 -21.64
C ALA A 603 10.99 -47.46 -20.64
N LEU A 604 10.10 -48.46 -20.72
CA LEU A 604 8.91 -48.57 -19.87
C LEU A 604 9.04 -49.74 -18.89
N GLY A 605 9.42 -49.42 -17.65
CA GLY A 605 9.67 -50.38 -16.57
C GLY A 605 10.71 -49.86 -15.58
N ASN A 606 10.72 -50.40 -14.36
CA ASN A 606 11.83 -50.19 -13.43
C ASN A 606 13.14 -50.73 -14.03
N ASP A 607 14.25 -50.01 -13.85
CA ASP A 607 15.58 -50.33 -14.39
C ASP A 607 15.67 -50.48 -15.94
N ALA A 608 14.61 -50.18 -16.69
CA ALA A 608 14.59 -50.38 -18.14
C ALA A 608 15.66 -49.52 -18.84
N LEU A 609 16.55 -50.14 -19.63
CA LEU A 609 17.73 -49.52 -20.26
C LEU A 609 18.65 -48.73 -19.28
N ASN A 610 18.69 -49.07 -17.98
CA ASN A 610 19.42 -48.26 -16.99
C ASN A 610 20.94 -48.09 -17.27
N GLN A 611 21.59 -49.01 -17.99
CA GLN A 611 23.00 -48.91 -18.40
C GLN A 611 23.24 -48.30 -19.79
N ASN A 612 22.19 -47.97 -20.57
CA ASN A 612 22.39 -47.38 -21.88
C ASN A 612 23.00 -45.98 -21.72
N THR A 613 24.07 -45.67 -22.45
CA THR A 613 24.78 -44.38 -22.40
C THR A 613 24.64 -43.62 -23.71
N THR A 614 24.92 -44.28 -24.82
CA THR A 614 24.99 -43.68 -26.17
C THR A 614 24.26 -44.49 -27.24
N GLY A 615 23.52 -45.54 -26.84
CA GLY A 615 22.72 -46.33 -27.77
C GLY A 615 21.48 -45.57 -28.25
N ASP A 616 21.19 -45.65 -29.55
CA ASP A 616 20.04 -45.00 -30.21
C ASP A 616 18.90 -45.98 -30.54
N ASP A 617 17.67 -45.46 -30.63
CA ASP A 617 16.48 -46.15 -31.19
C ASP A 617 16.11 -47.48 -30.49
N ASN A 618 16.53 -47.68 -29.23
CA ASN A 618 16.20 -48.89 -28.48
C ASN A 618 14.81 -48.82 -27.84
N ILE A 619 14.07 -49.93 -27.88
CA ILE A 619 12.78 -50.10 -27.18
C ILE A 619 12.95 -51.17 -26.09
N ALA A 620 12.72 -50.80 -24.84
CA ALA A 620 12.67 -51.71 -23.70
C ALA A 620 11.33 -51.64 -22.96
N LEU A 621 10.75 -52.80 -22.68
CA LEU A 621 9.44 -52.94 -22.04
C LEU A 621 9.45 -54.04 -20.99
N GLY A 622 9.15 -53.66 -19.74
CA GLY A 622 9.15 -54.53 -18.56
C GLY A 622 10.24 -54.15 -17.55
N ASP A 623 10.11 -54.66 -16.33
CA ASP A 623 11.16 -54.56 -15.32
C ASP A 623 12.48 -55.15 -15.85
N SER A 624 13.58 -54.48 -15.54
CA SER A 624 14.94 -54.87 -15.92
C SER A 624 15.17 -55.07 -17.44
N ALA A 625 14.26 -54.60 -18.30
CA ALA A 625 14.35 -54.81 -19.75
C ALA A 625 15.48 -53.97 -20.36
N GLY A 626 16.35 -54.60 -21.15
CA GLY A 626 17.52 -53.93 -21.75
C GLY A 626 18.61 -53.48 -20.76
N THR A 627 18.59 -53.93 -19.50
CA THR A 627 19.58 -53.57 -18.46
C THR A 627 21.04 -53.82 -18.82
N ASN A 628 21.33 -54.76 -19.73
CA ASN A 628 22.70 -55.02 -20.19
C ASN A 628 23.12 -54.14 -21.40
N LEU A 629 22.20 -53.45 -22.08
CA LEU A 629 22.52 -52.60 -23.22
C LEU A 629 23.26 -51.33 -22.75
N THR A 630 24.32 -50.96 -23.46
CA THR A 630 25.25 -49.89 -23.07
C THR A 630 25.48 -48.85 -24.16
N THR A 631 25.78 -49.29 -25.38
CA THR A 631 26.18 -48.46 -26.54
C THR A 631 25.58 -49.01 -27.85
N GLY A 632 24.54 -49.83 -27.72
CA GLY A 632 23.94 -50.59 -28.82
C GLY A 632 22.70 -49.89 -29.39
N ASN A 633 22.46 -50.06 -30.69
CA ASN A 633 21.38 -49.36 -31.40
C ASN A 633 20.32 -50.31 -31.96
N ASP A 634 19.12 -49.79 -32.24
CA ASP A 634 18.07 -50.46 -33.02
C ASP A 634 17.54 -51.77 -32.37
N ASN A 635 17.58 -51.90 -31.04
CA ASN A 635 17.14 -53.11 -30.34
C ASN A 635 15.68 -53.05 -29.85
N ILE A 636 15.04 -54.22 -29.75
CA ILE A 636 13.72 -54.36 -29.10
C ILE A 636 13.80 -55.44 -28.01
N MET A 637 13.69 -55.02 -26.75
CA MET A 637 13.87 -55.85 -25.55
C MET A 637 12.57 -55.88 -24.72
N ILE A 638 11.78 -56.96 -24.85
CA ILE A 638 10.51 -57.10 -24.11
C ILE A 638 10.68 -58.18 -23.04
N GLY A 639 10.77 -57.79 -21.78
CA GLY A 639 11.00 -58.72 -20.65
C GLY A 639 12.32 -59.51 -20.76
N ASN A 640 13.34 -58.91 -21.38
CA ASN A 640 14.67 -59.49 -21.59
C ASN A 640 15.75 -58.43 -21.28
N ALA A 641 16.83 -58.82 -20.61
CA ALA A 641 17.91 -57.91 -20.20
C ALA A 641 18.82 -57.41 -21.35
N GLY A 642 18.80 -58.07 -22.51
CA GLY A 642 19.70 -57.77 -23.63
C GLY A 642 21.14 -58.28 -23.42
N VAL A 643 22.03 -57.92 -24.35
CA VAL A 643 23.47 -58.21 -24.30
C VAL A 643 24.25 -56.90 -24.50
N ALA A 644 25.41 -56.75 -23.85
CA ALA A 644 26.20 -55.52 -23.91
C ALA A 644 26.69 -55.20 -25.33
N ALA A 645 26.53 -53.94 -25.74
CA ALA A 645 26.80 -53.41 -27.08
C ALA A 645 26.13 -54.19 -28.25
N GLU A 646 25.09 -54.98 -27.98
CA GLU A 646 24.27 -55.61 -29.02
C GLU A 646 23.48 -54.57 -29.81
N GLY A 647 23.27 -54.79 -31.11
CA GLY A 647 22.50 -53.88 -31.96
C GLY A 647 21.73 -54.62 -33.05
N ASN A 648 20.62 -54.01 -33.49
CA ASN A 648 19.70 -54.55 -34.49
C ASN A 648 19.00 -55.87 -34.05
N THR A 649 18.95 -56.18 -32.75
CA THR A 649 18.39 -57.44 -32.21
C THR A 649 17.01 -57.25 -31.56
N ILE A 650 16.10 -58.18 -31.82
CA ILE A 650 14.83 -58.35 -31.10
C ILE A 650 14.95 -59.51 -30.09
N ARG A 651 14.67 -59.28 -28.81
CA ARG A 651 14.55 -60.31 -27.77
C ARG A 651 13.24 -60.17 -26.99
N ILE A 652 12.50 -61.27 -26.86
CA ILE A 652 11.21 -61.31 -26.17
C ILE A 652 11.22 -62.44 -25.14
N GLY A 653 11.06 -62.10 -23.86
CA GLY A 653 11.10 -63.02 -22.74
C GLY A 653 12.48 -63.65 -22.49
N THR A 654 12.51 -64.67 -21.64
CA THR A 654 13.71 -65.43 -21.26
C THR A 654 13.35 -66.91 -21.14
N ALA A 655 14.22 -67.82 -21.59
CA ALA A 655 13.91 -69.26 -21.63
C ALA A 655 13.52 -69.86 -20.27
N VAL A 656 14.06 -69.32 -19.17
CA VAL A 656 13.75 -69.73 -17.79
C VAL A 656 12.28 -69.44 -17.41
N ASN A 657 11.75 -68.28 -17.82
CA ASN A 657 10.42 -67.82 -17.42
C ASN A 657 9.36 -68.02 -18.52
N HIS A 658 9.77 -68.08 -19.79
CA HIS A 658 8.91 -68.04 -20.97
C HIS A 658 9.14 -69.29 -21.85
N THR A 659 8.55 -70.41 -21.45
CA THR A 659 8.78 -71.73 -22.08
C THR A 659 7.94 -72.00 -23.34
N ARG A 660 7.06 -71.08 -23.75
CA ARG A 660 6.21 -71.18 -24.94
C ARG A 660 5.92 -69.79 -25.52
N ALA A 661 5.95 -69.66 -26.85
CA ALA A 661 5.54 -68.46 -27.57
C ALA A 661 4.27 -68.72 -28.39
N PHE A 662 3.34 -67.76 -28.39
CA PHE A 662 2.10 -67.82 -29.17
C PHE A 662 1.96 -66.53 -29.97
N VAL A 663 1.98 -66.61 -31.31
CA VAL A 663 1.83 -65.47 -32.20
C VAL A 663 0.56 -65.65 -33.04
N SER A 664 -0.45 -64.83 -32.75
CA SER A 664 -1.71 -64.83 -33.50
C SER A 664 -1.48 -64.30 -34.92
N GLY A 665 -2.22 -64.83 -35.90
CA GLY A 665 -2.10 -64.44 -37.32
C GLY A 665 -1.12 -65.27 -38.16
N ILE A 666 -0.36 -66.20 -37.57
CA ILE A 666 0.46 -67.16 -38.34
C ILE A 666 -0.38 -68.37 -38.79
N VAL A 667 -1.20 -68.93 -37.89
CA VAL A 667 -1.97 -70.15 -38.15
C VAL A 667 -3.10 -69.89 -39.13
N GLY A 668 -3.19 -70.72 -40.18
CA GLY A 668 -4.26 -70.66 -41.19
C GLY A 668 -4.08 -69.59 -42.27
N VAL A 669 -2.97 -68.84 -42.27
CA VAL A 669 -2.67 -67.79 -43.26
C VAL A 669 -1.67 -68.30 -44.28
N THR A 670 -2.01 -68.19 -45.57
CA THR A 670 -1.10 -68.52 -46.69
C THR A 670 -0.35 -67.27 -47.16
N THR A 671 0.93 -67.42 -47.52
CA THR A 671 1.75 -66.34 -48.09
C THR A 671 1.21 -65.86 -49.44
N GLY A 672 1.07 -64.56 -49.63
CA GLY A 672 0.53 -63.96 -50.86
C GLY A 672 1.50 -63.90 -52.06
N VAL A 673 2.71 -64.42 -51.91
CA VAL A 673 3.78 -64.44 -52.93
C VAL A 673 4.41 -65.83 -53.04
N ASN A 674 4.98 -66.13 -54.20
CA ASN A 674 5.41 -67.48 -54.60
C ASN A 674 6.90 -67.80 -54.31
N ASP A 675 7.59 -66.90 -53.61
CA ASP A 675 8.99 -66.99 -53.18
C ASP A 675 9.15 -67.32 -51.69
N ALA A 676 8.06 -67.75 -51.02
CA ALA A 676 8.04 -68.10 -49.61
C ALA A 676 9.04 -69.21 -49.26
N ILE A 677 9.84 -68.97 -48.21
CA ILE A 677 10.90 -69.86 -47.70
C ILE A 677 10.62 -70.31 -46.27
N ALA A 678 11.06 -71.52 -45.92
CA ALA A 678 10.91 -72.05 -44.58
C ALA A 678 11.81 -71.31 -43.57
N VAL A 679 11.22 -70.91 -42.44
CA VAL A 679 11.95 -70.35 -41.30
C VAL A 679 12.57 -71.49 -40.49
N MET A 680 13.84 -71.32 -40.14
CA MET A 680 14.62 -72.19 -39.26
C MET A 680 14.81 -71.52 -37.90
N ILE A 681 15.17 -72.33 -36.89
CA ILE A 681 15.68 -71.87 -35.61
C ILE A 681 17.06 -72.51 -35.35
N ASP A 682 17.99 -71.77 -34.74
CA ASP A 682 19.29 -72.29 -34.31
C ASP A 682 19.28 -72.72 -32.83
N SER A 683 20.42 -73.15 -32.28
CA SER A 683 20.53 -73.52 -30.86
C SER A 683 20.39 -72.34 -29.90
N ASN A 684 20.67 -71.11 -30.35
CA ASN A 684 20.53 -69.88 -29.55
C ASN A 684 19.08 -69.33 -29.54
N GLY A 685 18.16 -69.97 -30.27
CA GLY A 685 16.79 -69.53 -30.43
C GLY A 685 16.58 -68.45 -31.51
N GLN A 686 17.60 -68.15 -32.33
CA GLN A 686 17.49 -67.18 -33.42
C GLN A 686 16.66 -67.76 -34.57
N LEU A 687 15.63 -67.01 -35.01
CA LEU A 687 14.90 -67.32 -36.23
C LEU A 687 15.67 -66.84 -37.47
N GLY A 688 15.78 -67.68 -38.49
CA GLY A 688 16.54 -67.40 -39.72
C GLY A 688 16.07 -68.23 -40.92
N THR A 689 16.80 -68.20 -42.03
CA THR A 689 16.50 -68.97 -43.25
C THR A 689 17.78 -69.48 -43.92
N VAL A 690 17.68 -70.58 -44.69
CA VAL A 690 18.87 -71.22 -45.33
C VAL A 690 19.15 -70.62 -46.70
N SER A 691 20.22 -69.83 -46.81
CA SER A 691 20.73 -69.33 -48.09
C SER A 691 21.57 -70.38 -48.83
N SER A 692 21.23 -70.66 -50.09
CA SER A 692 21.85 -71.75 -50.87
C SER A 692 22.63 -71.30 -52.12
N SER A 693 22.66 -69.99 -52.42
CA SER A 693 23.35 -69.43 -53.59
C SER A 693 24.88 -69.59 -53.52
N ARG A 694 25.54 -69.73 -54.68
CA ARG A 694 27.01 -69.79 -54.81
C ARG A 694 27.71 -68.58 -54.15
N ARG A 695 27.04 -67.43 -54.02
CA ARG A 695 27.60 -66.24 -53.33
C ARG A 695 27.85 -66.44 -51.83
N TYR A 696 27.27 -67.47 -51.22
CA TYR A 696 27.31 -67.73 -49.78
C TYR A 696 27.93 -69.12 -49.48
N LYS A 697 28.75 -69.64 -50.39
CA LYS A 697 29.35 -70.98 -50.32
C LYS A 697 30.76 -70.97 -50.88
N GLU A 698 31.68 -71.52 -50.09
CA GLU A 698 33.05 -71.86 -50.47
C GLU A 698 33.21 -73.40 -50.55
N ASP A 699 34.39 -73.87 -50.95
CA ASP A 699 34.77 -75.30 -51.03
C ASP A 699 33.72 -76.24 -51.67
N ILE A 700 33.07 -75.75 -52.73
CA ILE A 700 32.02 -76.47 -53.46
C ILE A 700 32.65 -77.62 -54.27
N ALA A 701 32.51 -78.83 -53.76
CA ALA A 701 32.95 -80.09 -54.38
C ALA A 701 31.81 -81.12 -54.44
N ASP A 702 32.01 -82.20 -55.20
CA ASP A 702 31.06 -83.31 -55.29
C ASP A 702 31.00 -84.09 -53.96
N MET A 703 29.80 -84.52 -53.59
CA MET A 703 29.51 -85.08 -52.26
C MET A 703 30.17 -86.45 -51.99
N GLY A 704 30.62 -87.15 -53.04
CA GLY A 704 31.36 -88.40 -52.95
C GLY A 704 30.68 -89.43 -52.06
N ASN A 705 31.45 -90.04 -51.16
CA ASN A 705 30.97 -91.11 -50.25
C ASN A 705 30.38 -90.59 -48.93
N VAL A 706 30.32 -89.27 -48.70
CA VAL A 706 29.85 -88.68 -47.42
C VAL A 706 28.40 -89.12 -47.09
N SER A 707 27.55 -89.22 -48.10
CA SER A 707 26.16 -89.66 -47.97
C SER A 707 25.97 -91.16 -47.69
N GLU A 708 27.00 -92.00 -47.80
CA GLU A 708 26.88 -93.45 -47.54
C GLU A 708 26.60 -93.77 -46.07
N LYS A 709 26.99 -92.86 -45.16
CA LYS A 709 26.57 -92.87 -43.74
C LYS A 709 25.04 -92.95 -43.58
N LEU A 710 24.24 -92.45 -44.54
CA LEU A 710 22.77 -92.56 -44.48
C LEU A 710 22.29 -94.01 -44.39
N ARG A 711 23.03 -94.99 -44.93
CA ARG A 711 22.64 -96.42 -44.85
C ARG A 711 22.71 -97.00 -43.44
N GLN A 712 23.36 -96.29 -42.52
CA GLN A 712 23.49 -96.66 -41.11
C GLN A 712 22.38 -96.06 -40.24
N LEU A 713 21.64 -95.06 -40.75
CA LEU A 713 20.54 -94.43 -40.04
C LEU A 713 19.28 -95.29 -40.08
N ARG A 714 18.55 -95.32 -38.96
CA ARG A 714 17.38 -96.20 -38.76
C ARG A 714 16.08 -95.37 -38.69
N PRO A 715 15.24 -95.36 -39.74
CA PRO A 715 13.91 -94.77 -39.69
C PRO A 715 13.04 -95.45 -38.63
N VAL A 716 12.28 -94.65 -37.87
CA VAL A 716 11.41 -95.13 -36.78
C VAL A 716 10.03 -94.47 -36.81
N THR A 717 9.04 -95.21 -36.32
CA THR A 717 7.73 -94.68 -35.88
C THR A 717 7.73 -94.48 -34.37
N PHE A 718 7.22 -93.36 -33.88
CA PHE A 718 7.18 -93.06 -32.45
C PHE A 718 5.93 -92.26 -32.06
N HIS A 719 5.71 -92.08 -30.75
CA HIS A 719 4.73 -91.14 -30.19
C HIS A 719 5.46 -90.21 -29.22
N TYR A 720 5.07 -88.93 -29.14
CA TYR A 720 5.60 -88.03 -28.14
C TYR A 720 5.19 -88.45 -26.71
N LYS A 721 6.09 -88.24 -25.74
CA LYS A 721 5.84 -88.59 -24.33
C LYS A 721 4.70 -87.77 -23.74
N GLN A 722 4.66 -86.46 -24.03
CA GLN A 722 3.53 -85.59 -23.74
C GLN A 722 2.39 -85.83 -24.75
N PRO A 723 1.10 -85.82 -24.32
CA PRO A 723 -0.02 -85.75 -25.25
C PRO A 723 -0.13 -84.36 -25.89
N PHE A 724 -0.90 -84.28 -26.96
CA PHE A 724 -1.30 -83.01 -27.58
C PHE A 724 -2.39 -82.31 -26.73
N GLY A 725 -2.77 -81.07 -27.09
CA GLY A 725 -3.66 -80.23 -26.28
C GLY A 725 -5.11 -80.73 -26.14
N ASP A 726 -5.49 -81.68 -26.98
CA ASP A 726 -6.75 -82.44 -27.00
C ASP A 726 -6.66 -83.76 -26.20
N GLY A 727 -5.45 -84.18 -25.80
CA GLY A 727 -5.16 -85.46 -25.16
C GLY A 727 -4.63 -86.55 -26.10
N GLU A 728 -4.59 -86.33 -27.42
CA GLU A 728 -4.17 -87.35 -28.39
C GLU A 728 -2.65 -87.58 -28.41
N LYS A 729 -2.26 -88.72 -29.01
CA LYS A 729 -0.87 -89.09 -29.30
C LYS A 729 -0.75 -89.70 -30.70
N PRO A 730 -0.87 -88.92 -31.79
CA PRO A 730 -0.73 -89.44 -33.14
C PRO A 730 0.67 -90.03 -33.41
N ILE A 731 0.74 -91.05 -34.27
CA ILE A 731 2.00 -91.65 -34.72
C ILE A 731 2.82 -90.61 -35.49
N GLN A 732 4.10 -90.51 -35.16
CA GLN A 732 5.10 -89.69 -35.84
C GLN A 732 6.15 -90.58 -36.51
N PHE A 733 6.86 -90.02 -37.49
CA PHE A 733 7.89 -90.69 -38.28
C PHE A 733 9.18 -89.87 -38.23
N GLY A 734 10.34 -90.51 -38.11
CA GLY A 734 11.61 -89.79 -38.07
C GLY A 734 12.82 -90.66 -37.75
N LEU A 735 13.81 -90.05 -37.10
CA LEU A 735 15.06 -90.62 -36.62
C LEU A 735 15.23 -90.27 -35.13
N ILE A 736 15.94 -91.12 -34.39
CA ILE A 736 16.34 -90.83 -33.00
C ILE A 736 17.62 -89.98 -33.03
N ALA A 737 17.64 -88.85 -32.30
CA ALA A 737 18.75 -87.89 -32.37
C ALA A 737 20.07 -88.49 -31.86
N GLU A 738 19.99 -89.36 -30.84
CA GLU A 738 21.11 -90.08 -30.26
C GLU A 738 21.69 -91.13 -31.23
N GLU A 739 20.84 -91.88 -31.94
CA GLU A 739 21.29 -92.84 -32.98
C GLU A 739 21.94 -92.11 -34.18
N VAL A 740 21.42 -90.93 -34.54
CA VAL A 740 22.04 -90.06 -35.56
C VAL A 740 23.37 -89.47 -35.07
N ALA A 741 23.47 -89.09 -33.80
CA ALA A 741 24.69 -88.53 -33.22
C ALA A 741 25.85 -89.55 -33.17
N GLU A 742 25.56 -90.85 -33.07
CA GLU A 742 26.56 -91.92 -33.15
C GLU A 742 26.98 -92.22 -34.61
N ALA A 743 26.02 -92.41 -35.51
CA ALA A 743 26.30 -92.87 -36.89
C ALA A 743 26.64 -91.73 -37.89
N PHE A 744 26.07 -90.54 -37.71
CA PHE A 744 26.29 -89.37 -38.58
C PHE A 744 26.24 -88.06 -37.76
N PRO A 745 27.23 -87.81 -36.87
CA PRO A 745 27.25 -86.67 -35.95
C PRO A 745 26.94 -85.31 -36.59
N GLU A 746 27.37 -85.10 -37.82
CA GLU A 746 27.17 -83.86 -38.59
C GLU A 746 25.67 -83.52 -38.80
N LEU A 747 24.78 -84.51 -38.76
CA LEU A 747 23.33 -84.34 -38.86
C LEU A 747 22.63 -84.09 -37.52
N ALA A 748 23.28 -84.32 -36.38
CA ALA A 748 22.71 -84.02 -35.07
C ALA A 748 22.79 -82.52 -34.74
N VAL A 749 21.86 -82.06 -33.91
CA VAL A 749 21.92 -80.79 -33.18
C VAL A 749 21.96 -81.13 -31.70
N PHE A 750 22.88 -80.50 -30.98
CA PHE A 750 23.07 -80.68 -29.56
C PHE A 750 22.50 -79.47 -28.81
N ASN A 751 21.95 -79.68 -27.62
CA ASN A 751 21.56 -78.61 -26.70
C ASN A 751 22.77 -78.09 -25.90
N ASP A 752 22.54 -77.06 -25.07
CA ASP A 752 23.57 -76.39 -24.26
C ASP A 752 24.26 -77.31 -23.24
N GLU A 753 23.65 -78.45 -22.90
CA GLU A 753 24.25 -79.50 -22.06
C GLU A 753 25.12 -80.50 -22.85
N GLY A 754 25.28 -80.29 -24.16
CA GLY A 754 26.04 -81.17 -25.06
C GLY A 754 25.33 -82.47 -25.42
N LYS A 755 24.01 -82.57 -25.23
CA LYS A 755 23.22 -83.78 -25.53
C LYS A 755 22.50 -83.65 -26.87
N PRO A 756 22.36 -84.72 -27.67
CA PRO A 756 21.55 -84.69 -28.89
C PRO A 756 20.11 -84.32 -28.57
N GLU A 757 19.58 -83.30 -29.25
CA GLU A 757 18.24 -82.75 -29.03
C GLU A 757 17.34 -82.95 -30.27
N THR A 758 17.89 -82.76 -31.47
CA THR A 758 17.15 -82.91 -32.73
C THR A 758 18.09 -83.23 -33.92
N VAL A 759 17.50 -83.45 -35.09
CA VAL A 759 18.19 -83.85 -36.32
C VAL A 759 17.97 -82.80 -37.41
N LYS A 760 19.01 -82.50 -38.20
CA LYS A 760 18.99 -81.57 -39.34
C LYS A 760 18.27 -82.18 -40.54
N TYR A 761 16.98 -82.50 -40.40
CA TYR A 761 16.16 -83.16 -41.44
C TYR A 761 16.24 -82.48 -42.82
N HIS A 762 16.41 -81.14 -42.85
CA HIS A 762 16.58 -80.37 -44.09
C HIS A 762 17.83 -80.76 -44.91
N LEU A 763 18.87 -81.32 -44.29
CA LEU A 763 20.06 -81.83 -44.98
C LEU A 763 19.87 -83.25 -45.55
N LEU A 764 18.86 -84.00 -45.11
CA LEU A 764 18.60 -85.34 -45.64
C LEU A 764 18.23 -85.32 -47.12
N ALA A 765 17.47 -84.31 -47.58
CA ALA A 765 17.04 -84.22 -48.98
C ALA A 765 18.21 -84.19 -49.99
N PRO A 766 19.23 -83.31 -49.87
CA PRO A 766 20.40 -83.35 -50.76
C PRO A 766 21.30 -84.59 -50.56
N LEU A 767 21.43 -85.11 -49.33
CA LEU A 767 22.20 -86.35 -49.09
C LEU A 767 21.53 -87.57 -49.75
N LEU A 768 20.19 -87.67 -49.66
CA LEU A 768 19.39 -88.70 -50.31
C LEU A 768 19.41 -88.56 -51.83
N LEU A 769 19.42 -87.33 -52.36
CA LEU A 769 19.54 -87.09 -53.80
C LEU A 769 20.83 -87.69 -54.36
N ASN A 770 21.98 -87.48 -53.70
CA ASN A 770 23.25 -88.07 -54.12
C ASN A 770 23.21 -89.61 -54.09
N GLU A 771 22.59 -90.22 -53.08
CA GLU A 771 22.42 -91.68 -53.02
C GLU A 771 21.44 -92.22 -54.07
N VAL A 772 20.37 -91.47 -54.39
CA VAL A 772 19.45 -91.82 -55.50
C VAL A 772 20.16 -91.71 -56.85
N GLN A 773 21.03 -90.71 -57.05
CA GLN A 773 21.84 -90.57 -58.26
C GLN A 773 22.83 -91.74 -58.41
N LYS A 774 23.58 -92.10 -57.35
CA LYS A 774 24.42 -93.31 -57.35
C LYS A 774 23.64 -94.59 -57.63
N LEU A 775 22.44 -94.74 -57.05
CA LEU A 775 21.59 -95.92 -57.30
C LEU A 775 21.10 -95.95 -58.75
N GLN A 776 20.82 -94.79 -59.37
CA GLN A 776 20.48 -94.70 -60.78
C GLN A 776 21.68 -95.07 -61.66
N GLU A 777 22.86 -94.51 -61.40
CA GLU A 777 24.11 -94.84 -62.12
C GLU A 777 24.45 -96.32 -62.02
N ALA A 778 24.31 -96.94 -60.84
CA ALA A 778 24.52 -98.36 -60.64
C ALA A 778 23.47 -99.22 -61.39
N ASN A 779 22.21 -98.80 -61.42
CA ASN A 779 21.16 -99.47 -62.21
C ASN A 779 21.40 -99.35 -63.71
N ASP A 780 21.88 -98.20 -64.20
CA ASP A 780 22.17 -97.98 -65.62
C ASP A 780 23.43 -98.74 -66.05
N ALA A 781 24.45 -98.83 -65.18
CA ALA A 781 25.60 -99.72 -65.38
C ALA A 781 25.17 -101.19 -65.44
N LEU A 782 24.32 -101.66 -64.53
CA LEU A 782 23.75 -103.02 -64.54
C LEU A 782 22.90 -103.28 -65.79
N GLN A 783 22.14 -102.30 -66.29
CA GLN A 783 21.41 -102.42 -67.56
C GLN A 783 22.37 -102.46 -68.77
N GLY A 784 23.46 -101.69 -68.74
CA GLY A 784 24.53 -101.73 -69.74
C GLY A 784 25.23 -103.09 -69.78
N GLU A 785 25.67 -103.62 -68.64
CA GLU A 785 26.27 -104.94 -68.51
C GLU A 785 25.30 -106.03 -68.97
N LYS A 786 24.04 -106.00 -68.53
CA LYS A 786 22.99 -106.91 -68.99
C LYS A 786 22.79 -106.86 -70.51
N THR A 787 22.91 -105.68 -71.12
CA THR A 787 22.78 -105.51 -72.58
C THR A 787 24.00 -106.06 -73.32
N GLN A 788 25.22 -105.82 -72.83
CA GLN A 788 26.44 -106.41 -73.39
C GLN A 788 26.43 -107.94 -73.26
N LEU A 789 26.00 -108.47 -72.11
CA LEU A 789 25.83 -109.91 -71.87
C LEU A 789 24.79 -110.51 -72.82
N PHE A 790 23.69 -109.81 -73.09
CA PHE A 790 22.64 -110.27 -74.01
C PHE A 790 23.13 -110.31 -75.47
N GLU A 791 23.84 -109.28 -75.94
CA GLU A 791 24.44 -109.28 -77.28
C GLU A 791 25.58 -110.31 -77.41
N SER A 792 26.36 -110.54 -76.36
CA SER A 792 27.37 -111.62 -76.30
C SER A 792 26.73 -113.00 -76.43
N LEU A 793 25.70 -113.29 -75.62
CA LEU A 793 24.96 -114.56 -75.64
C LEU A 793 24.24 -114.80 -76.99
N LYS A 794 23.82 -113.72 -77.65
CA LYS A 794 23.22 -113.71 -78.99
C LYS A 794 24.27 -113.95 -80.10
N ALA A 795 25.48 -113.40 -79.97
CA ALA A 795 26.59 -113.70 -80.85
C ALA A 795 27.05 -115.18 -80.72
N GLU A 796 27.14 -115.69 -79.49
CA GLU A 796 27.43 -117.10 -79.22
C GLU A 796 26.34 -118.02 -79.78
N ASN A 797 25.06 -117.70 -79.59
CA ASN A 797 23.94 -118.42 -80.22
C ASN A 797 24.03 -118.40 -81.76
N THR A 798 24.54 -117.33 -82.36
CA THR A 798 24.68 -117.20 -83.81
C THR A 798 25.79 -118.10 -84.34
N GLU A 799 26.96 -118.15 -83.68
CA GLU A 799 28.04 -119.09 -84.05
C GLU A 799 27.67 -120.55 -83.69
N LEU A 800 26.89 -120.81 -82.63
CA LEU A 800 26.32 -122.14 -82.35
C LEU A 800 25.37 -122.59 -83.46
N ARG A 801 24.45 -121.73 -83.92
CA ARG A 801 23.61 -122.00 -85.10
C ARG A 801 24.45 -122.29 -86.33
N ARG A 802 25.48 -121.46 -86.59
CA ARG A 802 26.39 -121.65 -87.73
C ARG A 802 27.20 -122.96 -87.65
N ARG A 803 27.50 -123.45 -86.45
CA ARG A 803 28.09 -124.77 -86.21
C ARG A 803 27.08 -125.89 -86.45
N ILE A 804 25.83 -125.73 -86.02
CA ILE A 804 24.73 -126.68 -86.29
C ILE A 804 24.49 -126.79 -87.79
N GLU A 805 24.30 -125.68 -88.51
CA GLU A 805 24.17 -125.66 -89.99
C GLU A 805 25.35 -126.36 -90.68
N LYS A 806 26.57 -126.16 -90.18
CA LYS A 806 27.78 -126.81 -90.72
C LYS A 806 27.82 -128.32 -90.42
N ILE A 807 27.27 -128.76 -89.29
CA ILE A 807 27.11 -130.19 -88.95
C ILE A 807 25.99 -130.81 -89.80
N GLU A 808 24.85 -130.16 -89.95
CA GLU A 808 23.74 -130.59 -90.81
C GLU A 808 24.20 -130.73 -92.28
N ALA A 809 24.94 -129.75 -92.80
CA ALA A 809 25.56 -129.82 -94.13
C ALA A 809 26.57 -130.96 -94.26
N THR A 810 27.28 -131.31 -93.18
CA THR A 810 28.22 -132.46 -93.15
C THR A 810 27.46 -133.80 -93.17
N ILE A 811 26.32 -133.89 -92.47
CA ILE A 811 25.46 -135.08 -92.44
C ILE A 811 24.76 -135.29 -93.80
N LEU A 812 24.19 -134.23 -94.38
CA LEU A 812 23.59 -134.24 -95.73
C LEU A 812 24.62 -134.52 -96.83
N GLY A 813 25.90 -134.21 -96.61
CA GLY A 813 27.00 -134.52 -97.52
C GLY A 813 27.39 -136.01 -97.61
N GLN A 814 26.90 -136.86 -96.71
CA GLN A 814 27.28 -138.29 -96.63
C GLN A 814 26.21 -139.26 -97.16
N THR A 815 25.22 -138.78 -97.91
CA THR A 815 24.08 -139.59 -98.43
C THR A 815 23.88 -139.50 -99.95
N LYS A 816 24.97 -139.32 -100.71
CA LYS A 816 25.03 -139.49 -102.18
C LYS A 816 26.33 -140.14 -102.63
#